data_AF-A0A8H5LQP3-F1
#
_entry.id   AF-A0A8H5LQP3-F1
#
_cell.length_a   1.000
_cell.length_b   1.000
_cell.length_c   1.000
_cell.angle_alpha   90.00
_cell.angle_beta   90.00
_cell.angle_gamma   90.00
#
_symmetry.space_group_name_H-M   'P 1'
#
loop_
_entity.id
_entity.type
_entity.pdbx_description
1 polymer ?
#
loop_
_entity_poly.entity_id
_entity_poly.type
_entity_poly.pdbx_seq_one_letter_code
_entity_poly.pdbx_strand_id
1 'polypeptide(L)'
;MGKSKGEMWQYFWQGAKANSSQYRAICLGCIRHHLGKVDLNDSETVTFKDEDAFKNACIAAGSVLGEKNAMIAHILGGEKLCRYASNAAAVTAKGLRKKIQDTKKRGKRERDDDSGNDEEPGDDSEPALSKRRKAVDWVEKRQTKLKVFKGISIPFSDEEEKTIHAQFTHATISANLPFQWVEDPEIIKLFLMFRSCAGSMIPSRKMLAGRLLKEEEGRVEEELKATLKDQNVTLTCDAVKDISKDSLMGVAVSAKFKPYLVDLYNATAERKDGDAVDEALGEMIDKTETNYKCTVVAVGTDNDGGMRSGRGKLGTKRPWVMTFPCGGHQGHLTGGDYFKVSPEAEEISAKATDLIGWLNNHGRVRCTFNNVQIERTGQVKSHLVANTTRWTTHLVAFLRLDDLKQSLRMAAITQREAIISAQVGAEKNFAASMALRTAAEEQLDVIEDNSFWRNLSVVIDDLEPIGYATNICQSDKARPDVVLLAFAGMFLHFRNLPPERSSVSKGMMKRLERRWAGFDQALMVTALILNPYERLDRFGPDAGANIMNVRATVVDLYSRVKSRPPPLELDPEQLEEWENKQMQQSREFSTAFLQYCSSTGPFKNWDELKSDFEKIHKEDPSIFWESMKADRALVELAEFALIIAENLRAHQKHDGLRDERQARKNHADDRIGQLLQVPRYADISQDNDQTTNQPALVTNRRKWRAEVEQWKRDAEKYDEEFGSDPNADLPLPETQGTSRQWLPRSLALLFGGAEPVTVVEESADNGRQPRRARRSVFTEEQLLMELLAQEQEDEIADDGALEGSGDEYSEN
;
A
#
# COMPACT_ATOMS: atom_id res chain seq x y z
N MET A 1 45.06 25.10 2.01
CA MET A 1 45.06 26.48 1.47
C MET A 1 43.98 27.28 2.17
N GLY A 2 44.35 28.29 2.97
CA GLY A 2 43.38 29.12 3.69
C GLY A 2 42.52 29.91 2.71
N LYS A 3 41.18 29.86 2.85
CA LYS A 3 40.26 30.68 2.04
C LYS A 3 40.71 32.14 2.12
N SER A 4 41.07 32.74 0.99
CA SER A 4 41.44 34.15 0.96
C SER A 4 40.27 34.98 1.48
N LYS A 5 40.54 35.94 2.36
CA LYS A 5 39.51 36.86 2.86
C LYS A 5 38.96 37.62 1.66
N GLY A 6 37.63 37.64 1.49
CA GLY A 6 36.98 38.26 0.33
C GLY A 6 37.30 39.76 0.21
N GLU A 7 37.24 40.29 -1.02
CA GLU A 7 37.69 41.64 -1.43
C GLU A 7 37.23 42.79 -0.52
N MET A 8 36.05 42.68 0.12
CA MET A 8 35.52 43.69 1.03
C MET A 8 36.31 43.84 2.34
N TRP A 9 37.02 42.80 2.78
CA TRP A 9 37.77 42.82 4.05
C TRP A 9 38.95 43.79 4.05
N GLN A 10 39.37 44.31 2.89
CA GLN A 10 40.38 45.36 2.82
C GLN A 10 39.92 46.70 3.41
N TYR A 11 38.60 46.89 3.55
CA TYR A 11 37.99 48.12 4.08
C TYR A 11 37.36 47.93 5.47
N PHE A 12 37.52 46.74 6.07
CA PHE A 12 36.95 46.38 7.36
C PHE A 12 37.99 45.71 8.27
N TRP A 13 38.00 46.12 9.53
CA TRP A 13 38.73 45.43 10.59
C TRP A 13 37.95 44.19 11.06
N GLN A 14 38.66 43.08 11.25
CA GLN A 14 38.07 41.83 11.73
C GLN A 14 38.04 41.81 13.26
N GLY A 15 36.83 41.88 13.82
CA GLY A 15 36.58 41.73 15.24
C GLY A 15 36.39 40.26 15.65
N ALA A 16 35.88 40.06 16.88
CA ALA A 16 35.59 38.74 17.44
C ALA A 16 34.60 37.93 16.58
N LYS A 17 34.60 36.60 16.74
CA LYS A 17 33.62 35.73 16.08
C LYS A 17 32.20 36.10 16.50
N ALA A 18 31.31 36.29 15.53
CA ALA A 18 29.89 36.51 15.76
C ALA A 18 29.14 35.19 15.97
N ASN A 19 29.57 34.11 15.30
CA ASN A 19 29.09 32.73 15.46
C ASN A 19 30.18 31.74 15.01
N SER A 20 29.85 30.43 14.90
CA SER A 20 30.82 29.38 14.53
C SER A 20 31.46 29.56 13.15
N SER A 21 30.84 30.33 12.24
CA SER A 21 31.26 30.46 10.83
C SER A 21 31.58 31.89 10.37
N GLN A 22 31.25 32.94 11.14
CA GLN A 22 31.38 34.34 10.73
C GLN A 22 32.02 35.24 11.80
N TYR A 23 32.82 36.21 11.36
CA TYR A 23 33.44 37.24 12.20
C TYR A 23 32.64 38.55 12.18
N ARG A 24 32.76 39.36 13.23
CA ARG A 24 32.30 40.76 13.21
C ARG A 24 33.24 41.58 12.32
N ALA A 25 32.67 42.45 11.48
CA ALA A 25 33.40 43.37 10.62
C ALA A 25 33.11 44.82 11.05
N ILE A 26 34.17 45.62 11.23
CA ILE A 26 34.06 47.03 11.64
C ILE A 26 34.65 47.90 10.54
N CYS A 27 33.92 48.89 10.05
CA CYS A 27 34.38 49.71 8.92
C CYS A 27 35.58 50.59 9.32
N LEU A 28 36.67 50.52 8.55
CA LEU A 28 37.89 51.28 8.83
C LEU A 28 37.66 52.80 8.73
N GLY A 29 36.79 53.24 7.82
CA GLY A 29 36.37 54.64 7.73
C GLY A 29 35.67 55.15 8.99
N CYS A 30 34.81 54.35 9.61
CA CYS A 30 34.16 54.69 10.88
C CYS A 30 35.16 54.72 12.04
N ILE A 31 36.09 53.75 12.09
CA ILE A 31 37.15 53.72 13.12
C ILE A 31 38.00 54.99 13.02
N ARG A 32 38.40 55.37 11.80
CA ARG A 32 39.20 56.57 11.54
C ARG A 32 38.52 57.85 12.03
N HIS A 33 37.22 57.97 11.80
CA HIS A 33 36.42 59.09 12.30
C HIS A 33 36.45 59.15 13.83
N HIS A 34 36.25 58.03 14.51
CA HIS A 34 36.26 57.97 15.98
C HIS A 34 37.66 58.10 16.61
N LEU A 35 38.73 57.90 15.83
CA LEU A 35 40.10 58.22 16.22
C LEU A 35 40.46 59.71 16.10
N GLY A 36 39.60 60.51 15.46
CA GLY A 36 39.88 61.93 15.19
C GLY A 36 40.96 62.19 14.14
N LYS A 37 41.40 61.17 13.39
CA LYS A 37 42.50 61.23 12.41
C LYS A 37 41.98 61.09 10.97
N VAL A 38 41.19 62.06 10.51
CA VAL A 38 40.40 61.99 9.26
C VAL A 38 41.28 61.83 8.01
N ASP A 39 42.53 62.28 8.05
CA ASP A 39 43.44 62.32 6.90
C ASP A 39 44.14 60.98 6.57
N LEU A 40 44.02 59.96 7.42
CA LEU A 40 44.62 58.65 7.17
C LEU A 40 43.89 57.89 6.06
N ASN A 41 44.57 56.99 5.34
CA ASN A 41 43.91 56.02 4.46
C ASN A 41 43.51 54.73 5.22
N ASP A 42 42.75 53.83 4.56
CA ASP A 42 42.23 52.61 5.21
C ASP A 42 43.38 51.67 5.67
N SER A 43 44.47 51.56 4.90
CA SER A 43 45.65 50.76 5.29
C SER A 43 46.42 51.36 6.47
N GLU A 44 46.56 52.68 6.52
CA GLU A 44 47.20 53.40 7.62
C GLU A 44 46.34 53.38 8.89
N THR A 45 45.01 53.29 8.75
CA THR A 45 44.13 53.19 9.92
C THR A 45 44.42 51.90 10.71
N VAL A 46 44.81 50.81 10.03
CA VAL A 46 45.10 49.50 10.65
C VAL A 46 46.42 49.49 11.44
N THR A 47 47.35 50.41 11.20
CA THR A 47 48.64 50.42 11.91
C THR A 47 48.50 50.79 13.39
N PHE A 48 47.39 51.42 13.76
CA PHE A 48 47.05 51.80 15.14
C PHE A 48 46.35 50.67 15.95
N LYS A 49 46.24 49.46 15.40
CA LYS A 49 45.47 48.34 15.99
C LYS A 49 45.83 47.98 17.44
N ASP A 50 47.06 48.25 17.86
CA ASP A 50 47.59 47.89 19.18
C ASP A 50 47.42 49.02 20.22
N GLU A 51 46.95 50.21 19.79
CA GLU A 51 46.65 51.34 20.69
C GLU A 51 45.25 51.22 21.31
N ASP A 52 45.12 51.56 22.60
CA ASP A 52 43.82 51.50 23.29
C ASP A 52 42.79 52.48 22.70
N ALA A 53 43.24 53.59 22.11
CA ALA A 53 42.40 54.50 21.34
C ALA A 53 41.70 53.80 20.15
N PHE A 54 42.38 52.86 19.48
CA PHE A 54 41.81 52.10 18.36
C PHE A 54 40.73 51.12 18.81
N LYS A 55 40.92 50.46 19.96
CA LYS A 55 39.90 49.56 20.54
C LYS A 55 38.65 50.34 20.95
N ASN A 56 38.83 51.51 21.56
CA ASN A 56 37.70 52.39 21.91
C ASN A 56 36.96 52.90 20.66
N ALA A 57 37.69 53.26 19.61
CA ALA A 57 37.11 53.64 18.33
C ALA A 57 36.35 52.49 17.64
N CYS A 58 36.81 51.24 17.77
CA CYS A 58 36.11 50.05 17.29
C CYS A 58 34.75 49.84 17.99
N ILE A 59 34.69 50.08 19.30
CA ILE A 59 33.43 49.97 20.06
C ILE A 59 32.46 51.07 19.63
N ALA A 60 32.95 52.31 19.48
CA ALA A 60 32.12 53.45 19.08
C ALA A 60 31.59 53.34 17.62
N ALA A 61 32.39 52.81 16.71
CA ALA A 61 32.03 52.64 15.30
C ALA A 61 30.89 51.61 15.06
N GLY A 62 30.73 50.65 15.97
CA GLY A 62 29.80 49.54 15.82
C GLY A 62 30.23 48.50 14.78
N SER A 63 29.76 47.25 14.95
CA SER A 63 30.13 46.12 14.07
C SER A 63 28.96 45.63 13.23
N VAL A 64 29.23 45.18 12.00
CA VAL A 64 28.31 44.42 11.16
C VAL A 64 28.73 42.96 11.04
N LEU A 65 27.84 42.09 10.54
CA LEU A 65 28.21 40.70 10.22
C LEU A 65 29.24 40.69 9.08
N GLY A 66 30.31 39.90 9.22
CA GLY A 66 31.38 39.74 8.22
C GLY A 66 30.99 38.94 6.98
N GLU A 67 29.73 39.07 6.56
CA GLU A 67 29.22 38.55 5.29
C GLU A 67 29.29 39.64 4.21
N LYS A 68 29.59 39.24 2.97
CA LYS A 68 29.75 40.15 1.82
C LYS A 68 28.57 41.11 1.64
N ASN A 69 27.32 40.62 1.77
CA ASN A 69 26.12 41.45 1.58
C ASN A 69 25.94 42.48 2.70
N ALA A 70 26.22 42.10 3.95
CA ALA A 70 26.12 43.00 5.10
C ALA A 70 27.16 44.12 5.04
N MET A 71 28.41 43.80 4.63
CA MET A 71 29.46 44.81 4.43
C MET A 71 29.13 45.77 3.28
N ILE A 72 28.57 45.28 2.16
CA ILE A 72 28.11 46.13 1.05
C ILE A 72 26.95 47.03 1.49
N ALA A 73 26.00 46.49 2.26
CA ALA A 73 24.85 47.24 2.76
C ALA A 73 25.26 48.34 3.75
N HIS A 74 26.28 48.10 4.58
CA HIS A 74 26.84 49.13 5.47
C HIS A 74 27.42 50.32 4.67
N ILE A 75 28.22 50.05 3.63
CA ILE A 75 28.86 51.11 2.83
C ILE A 75 27.85 51.86 1.96
N LEU A 76 27.03 51.13 1.20
CA LEU A 76 26.13 51.73 0.22
C LEU A 76 24.76 52.14 0.78
N GLY A 77 24.49 51.78 2.04
CA GLY A 77 23.24 52.08 2.73
C GLY A 77 22.07 51.19 2.31
N GLY A 78 21.28 50.77 3.31
CA GLY A 78 19.85 50.50 3.15
C GLY A 78 19.08 51.83 3.23
N GLU A 79 18.95 52.40 4.43
CA GLU A 79 18.26 53.69 4.66
C GLU A 79 19.19 54.92 4.83
N LYS A 80 20.48 54.76 5.16
CA LYS A 80 21.50 55.84 5.12
C LYS A 80 22.88 55.30 4.70
N LEU A 81 23.57 56.01 3.80
CA LEU A 81 24.94 55.72 3.35
C LEU A 81 25.95 55.94 4.48
N CYS A 82 27.00 55.10 4.55
CA CYS A 82 28.11 55.34 5.48
C CYS A 82 28.88 56.60 5.03
N ARG A 83 28.82 57.66 5.86
CA ARG A 83 29.44 58.97 5.56
C ARG A 83 30.96 58.95 5.62
N TYR A 84 31.55 57.94 6.25
CA TYR A 84 32.98 57.87 6.54
C TYR A 84 33.71 56.80 5.71
N ALA A 85 32.99 56.02 4.91
CA ALA A 85 33.60 55.04 4.03
C ALA A 85 34.47 55.73 2.97
N SER A 86 35.64 55.15 2.66
CA SER A 86 36.51 55.70 1.62
C SER A 86 35.86 55.59 0.23
N ASN A 87 36.24 56.50 -0.68
CA ASN A 87 35.78 56.45 -2.07
C ASN A 87 36.13 55.11 -2.74
N ALA A 88 37.30 54.54 -2.42
CA ALA A 88 37.70 53.21 -2.88
C ALA A 88 36.74 52.12 -2.39
N ALA A 89 36.37 52.14 -1.11
CA ALA A 89 35.43 51.17 -0.54
C ALA A 89 34.03 51.29 -1.18
N ALA A 90 33.57 52.51 -1.47
CA ALA A 90 32.29 52.76 -2.13
C ALA A 90 32.27 52.27 -3.60
N VAL A 91 33.36 52.47 -4.35
CA VAL A 91 33.49 51.99 -5.73
C VAL A 91 33.49 50.45 -5.76
N THR A 92 34.29 49.81 -4.91
CA THR A 92 34.36 48.35 -4.82
C THR A 92 33.00 47.75 -4.43
N ALA A 93 32.31 48.34 -3.45
CA ALA A 93 30.99 47.89 -3.06
C ALA A 93 29.95 48.03 -4.19
N LYS A 94 29.97 49.13 -4.97
CA LYS A 94 29.07 49.33 -6.13
C LYS A 94 29.32 48.28 -7.21
N GLY A 95 30.60 48.02 -7.54
CA GLY A 95 30.99 47.00 -8.51
C GLY A 95 30.50 45.61 -8.11
N LEU A 96 30.65 45.24 -6.84
CA LEU A 96 30.19 43.96 -6.32
C LEU A 96 28.65 43.84 -6.30
N ARG A 97 27.93 44.91 -5.94
CA ARG A 97 26.46 44.93 -5.97
C ARG A 97 25.93 44.75 -7.40
N LYS A 98 26.56 45.40 -8.38
CA LYS A 98 26.21 45.25 -9.80
C LYS A 98 26.45 43.82 -10.30
N LYS A 99 27.62 43.24 -10.00
CA LYS A 99 27.91 41.82 -10.32
C LYS A 99 26.84 40.87 -9.78
N ILE A 100 26.42 41.06 -8.52
CA ILE A 100 25.37 40.24 -7.88
C ILE A 100 24.01 40.40 -8.59
N GLN A 101 23.65 41.61 -9.01
CA GLN A 101 22.40 41.87 -9.74
C GLN A 101 22.43 41.29 -11.16
N ASP A 102 23.57 41.36 -11.84
CA ASP A 102 23.75 40.83 -13.19
C ASP A 102 23.72 39.29 -13.20
N THR A 103 24.26 38.62 -12.16
CA THR A 103 24.14 37.15 -12.03
C THR A 103 22.69 36.71 -11.84
N LYS A 104 21.89 37.47 -11.07
CA LYS A 104 20.44 37.22 -10.92
C LYS A 104 19.63 37.45 -12.21
N LYS A 105 20.08 38.35 -13.09
CA LYS A 105 19.46 38.56 -14.41
C LYS A 105 19.85 37.50 -15.44
N ARG A 106 21.09 36.98 -15.40
CA ARG A 106 21.55 35.89 -16.27
C ARG A 106 20.88 34.56 -15.96
N GLY A 107 20.68 34.23 -14.68
CA GLY A 107 19.92 33.04 -14.27
C GLY A 107 18.43 33.06 -14.65
N LYS A 108 17.91 34.19 -15.17
CA LYS A 108 16.55 34.30 -15.72
C LYS A 108 16.52 34.30 -17.27
N ARG A 109 17.69 34.30 -17.94
CA ARG A 109 17.81 34.34 -19.41
C ARG A 109 18.52 33.13 -20.02
N GLU A 110 19.08 32.21 -19.22
CA GLU A 110 19.64 30.93 -19.68
C GLU A 110 18.64 29.77 -19.58
N ARG A 111 17.34 30.04 -19.83
CA ARG A 111 16.32 29.00 -19.98
C ARG A 111 15.62 29.00 -21.34
N ASP A 112 15.99 29.90 -22.23
CA ASP A 112 15.49 29.95 -23.60
C ASP A 112 16.69 30.16 -24.55
N ASP A 113 16.74 29.30 -25.57
CA ASP A 113 17.58 29.30 -26.78
C ASP A 113 18.91 28.52 -26.75
N ASP A 114 18.87 27.27 -27.23
CA ASP A 114 19.65 26.87 -28.41
C ASP A 114 18.80 25.96 -29.32
N SER A 115 18.93 26.16 -30.63
CA SER A 115 17.96 25.82 -31.68
C SER A 115 18.60 25.11 -32.88
N GLY A 116 17.80 24.35 -33.64
CA GLY A 116 18.01 24.01 -35.07
C GLY A 116 17.86 22.51 -35.35
N ASN A 117 17.09 22.00 -36.33
CA ASN A 117 16.59 22.57 -37.60
C ASN A 117 15.44 21.66 -38.11
N ASP A 118 14.27 22.17 -38.52
CA ASP A 118 13.82 22.55 -39.89
C ASP A 118 13.05 21.42 -40.62
N GLU A 119 11.75 21.69 -40.92
CA GLU A 119 11.12 21.59 -42.27
C GLU A 119 9.58 21.89 -42.19
N GLU A 120 9.13 22.91 -42.95
CA GLU A 120 7.75 23.39 -43.19
C GLU A 120 7.05 22.64 -44.40
N PRO A 121 5.83 22.95 -44.94
CA PRO A 121 4.82 24.01 -44.64
C PRO A 121 3.30 23.65 -44.71
N GLY A 122 2.46 24.54 -44.15
CA GLY A 122 1.07 24.91 -44.56
C GLY A 122 -0.07 23.89 -44.37
N ASP A 123 -1.32 24.23 -44.02
CA ASP A 123 -2.06 25.50 -43.95
C ASP A 123 -3.35 25.29 -43.10
N ASP A 124 -4.04 26.39 -42.83
CA ASP A 124 -5.42 26.59 -42.39
C ASP A 124 -5.72 27.02 -40.92
N SER A 125 -5.66 28.36 -40.74
CA SER A 125 -6.83 29.21 -40.44
C SER A 125 -7.42 29.28 -39.00
N GLU A 126 -6.93 30.28 -38.24
CA GLU A 126 -7.66 31.26 -37.37
C GLU A 126 -8.46 30.85 -36.09
N PRO A 127 -8.53 31.62 -34.98
CA PRO A 127 -7.99 32.96 -34.73
C PRO A 127 -7.38 33.18 -33.32
N ALA A 128 -6.68 34.29 -33.17
CA ALA A 128 -6.45 34.93 -31.88
C ALA A 128 -7.72 35.69 -31.43
N LEU A 129 -8.42 35.17 -30.42
CA LEU A 129 -9.51 35.86 -29.71
C LEU A 129 -9.57 35.29 -28.29
N SER A 130 -9.94 36.00 -27.24
CA SER A 130 -10.15 37.40 -27.01
C SER A 130 -10.27 37.54 -25.50
N LYS A 131 -9.83 38.68 -24.98
CA LYS A 131 -10.24 39.16 -23.67
C LYS A 131 -11.77 39.31 -23.66
N ARG A 132 -12.53 38.33 -23.15
CA ARG A 132 -13.87 38.54 -22.54
C ARG A 132 -14.50 37.25 -22.02
N ARG A 133 -14.57 37.18 -20.68
CA ARG A 133 -15.75 36.90 -19.82
C ARG A 133 -15.18 37.10 -18.40
N LYS A 134 -15.38 38.21 -17.66
CA LYS A 134 -16.62 38.84 -17.16
C LYS A 134 -17.70 37.78 -16.88
N ALA A 135 -18.24 37.59 -15.68
CA ALA A 135 -18.02 38.22 -14.39
C ALA A 135 -18.69 37.33 -13.32
N VAL A 136 -18.04 37.13 -12.16
CA VAL A 136 -18.73 36.97 -10.88
C VAL A 136 -17.90 37.79 -9.90
N ASP A 137 -18.57 38.66 -9.17
CA ASP A 137 -18.03 39.90 -8.62
C ASP A 137 -16.75 39.75 -7.78
N TRP A 138 -15.70 40.40 -8.28
CA TRP A 138 -14.63 40.89 -7.43
C TRP A 138 -15.20 41.97 -6.51
N VAL A 139 -15.48 41.62 -5.27
CA VAL A 139 -15.29 42.58 -4.20
C VAL A 139 -13.78 42.80 -4.10
N GLU A 140 -13.28 43.87 -4.72
CA GLU A 140 -11.92 44.37 -4.48
C GLU A 140 -11.80 44.79 -3.01
N LYS A 141 -11.54 43.84 -2.11
CA LYS A 141 -10.82 44.14 -0.88
C LYS A 141 -9.34 44.02 -1.19
N ARG A 142 -8.79 45.07 -1.80
CA ARG A 142 -7.35 45.34 -1.72
C ARG A 142 -6.99 45.49 -0.25
N GLN A 143 -6.55 44.42 0.39
CA GLN A 143 -5.93 44.54 1.71
C GLN A 143 -4.55 45.18 1.51
N THR A 144 -4.52 46.51 1.58
CA THR A 144 -3.32 47.34 1.37
C THR A 144 -2.29 47.22 2.50
N LYS A 145 -2.65 46.56 3.61
CA LYS A 145 -1.75 46.09 4.68
C LYS A 145 -2.26 44.77 5.25
N LEU A 146 -1.45 43.70 5.21
CA LEU A 146 -1.68 42.49 6.00
C LEU A 146 -1.83 42.92 7.47
N LYS A 147 -3.04 42.82 8.03
CA LYS A 147 -3.24 42.95 9.47
C LYS A 147 -2.73 41.66 10.09
N VAL A 148 -1.45 41.65 10.44
CA VAL A 148 -0.87 40.56 11.22
C VAL A 148 -1.38 40.74 12.64
N PHE A 149 -2.42 40.00 13.00
CA PHE A 149 -2.81 39.86 14.39
C PHE A 149 -1.84 38.89 15.05
N LYS A 150 -1.21 39.29 16.17
CA LYS A 150 -0.58 38.30 17.07
C LYS A 150 -1.71 37.39 17.56
N GLY A 151 -1.55 36.07 17.60
CA GLY A 151 -2.64 35.08 17.75
C GLY A 151 -3.72 35.38 18.82
N ILE A 152 -3.38 36.10 19.89
CA ILE A 152 -4.31 36.56 20.94
C ILE A 152 -5.32 37.63 20.44
N SER A 153 -5.00 38.34 19.36
CA SER A 153 -5.68 39.55 18.87
C SER A 153 -6.57 39.29 17.65
N ILE A 154 -6.80 38.02 17.29
CA ILE A 154 -7.73 37.66 16.21
C ILE A 154 -9.14 37.98 16.72
N PRO A 155 -9.87 38.93 16.10
CA PRO A 155 -11.24 39.24 16.52
C PRO A 155 -12.18 38.09 16.12
N PHE A 156 -13.19 37.84 16.96
CA PHE A 156 -14.31 36.98 16.59
C PHE A 156 -15.18 37.67 15.54
N SER A 157 -15.89 36.90 14.72
CA SER A 157 -16.94 37.45 13.85
C SER A 157 -18.16 37.88 14.68
N ASP A 158 -18.99 38.77 14.13
CA ASP A 158 -20.19 39.30 14.82
C ASP A 158 -21.19 38.19 15.23
N GLU A 159 -21.21 37.06 14.52
CA GLU A 159 -22.06 35.90 14.82
C GLU A 159 -21.49 35.03 15.95
N GLU A 160 -20.17 34.84 15.96
CA GLU A 160 -19.47 34.15 17.05
C GLU A 160 -19.52 34.97 18.35
N GLU A 161 -19.35 36.29 18.27
CA GLU A 161 -19.43 37.19 19.42
C GLU A 161 -20.82 37.12 20.09
N LYS A 162 -21.90 37.15 19.31
CA LYS A 162 -23.27 36.99 19.82
C LYS A 162 -23.49 35.64 20.50
N THR A 163 -22.95 34.57 19.91
CA THR A 163 -23.06 33.22 20.47
C THR A 163 -22.31 33.08 21.79
N ILE A 164 -21.11 33.66 21.87
CA ILE A 164 -20.30 33.68 23.10
C ILE A 164 -20.99 34.53 24.18
N HIS A 165 -21.53 35.70 23.85
CA HIS A 165 -22.28 36.52 24.80
C HIS A 165 -23.51 35.80 25.36
N ALA A 166 -24.26 35.08 24.51
CA ALA A 166 -25.39 34.26 24.96
C ALA A 166 -24.92 33.17 25.93
N GLN A 167 -23.83 32.47 25.63
CA GLN A 167 -23.29 31.44 26.50
C GLN A 167 -22.75 31.99 27.83
N PHE A 168 -22.09 33.14 27.82
CA PHE A 168 -21.68 33.85 29.05
C PHE A 168 -22.88 34.24 29.91
N THR A 169 -23.96 34.70 29.27
CA THR A 169 -25.20 35.05 29.95
C THR A 169 -25.82 33.81 30.60
N HIS A 170 -25.92 32.70 29.87
CA HIS A 170 -26.44 31.44 30.41
C HIS A 170 -25.59 30.93 31.58
N ALA A 171 -24.26 30.93 31.45
CA ALA A 171 -23.36 30.48 32.50
C ALA A 171 -23.43 31.36 33.76
N THR A 172 -23.54 32.69 33.57
CA THR A 172 -23.68 33.64 34.68
C THR A 172 -24.97 33.37 35.46
N ILE A 173 -26.07 33.16 34.75
CA ILE A 173 -27.38 32.90 35.36
C ILE A 173 -27.41 31.50 36.00
N SER A 174 -26.97 30.46 35.28
CA SER A 174 -27.04 29.07 35.76
C SER A 174 -26.16 28.82 36.98
N ALA A 175 -24.99 29.46 37.03
CA ALA A 175 -24.07 29.36 38.16
C ALA A 175 -24.34 30.44 39.24
N ASN A 176 -25.37 31.28 39.04
CA ASN A 176 -25.75 32.39 39.92
C ASN A 176 -24.57 33.30 40.30
N LEU A 177 -23.78 33.69 39.29
CA LEU A 177 -22.59 34.52 39.47
C LEU A 177 -22.96 36.01 39.44
N PRO A 178 -22.32 36.87 40.26
CA PRO A 178 -22.53 38.31 40.20
C PRO A 178 -21.98 38.85 38.88
N PHE A 179 -22.73 39.68 38.14
CA PHE A 179 -22.36 40.14 36.79
C PHE A 179 -20.93 40.70 36.64
N GLN A 180 -20.34 41.22 37.72
CA GLN A 180 -18.95 41.70 37.75
C GLN A 180 -17.89 40.60 37.58
N TRP A 181 -18.23 39.31 37.71
CA TRP A 181 -17.28 38.20 37.62
C TRP A 181 -16.55 38.14 36.27
N VAL A 182 -17.19 38.58 35.18
CA VAL A 182 -16.57 38.62 33.84
C VAL A 182 -15.47 39.67 33.73
N GLU A 183 -15.45 40.64 34.65
CA GLU A 183 -14.42 41.69 34.76
C GLU A 183 -13.36 41.35 35.82
N ASP A 184 -13.51 40.23 36.55
CA ASP A 184 -12.55 39.83 37.57
C ASP A 184 -11.17 39.53 36.94
N PRO A 185 -10.07 40.08 37.49
CA PRO A 185 -8.73 39.91 36.92
C PRO A 185 -8.26 38.45 36.80
N GLU A 186 -8.63 37.56 37.72
CA GLU A 186 -8.23 36.14 37.67
C GLU A 186 -9.12 35.35 36.69
N ILE A 187 -10.39 35.74 36.53
CA ILE A 187 -11.27 35.19 35.50
C ILE A 187 -10.79 35.59 34.08
N ILE A 188 -10.43 36.85 33.87
CA ILE A 188 -9.85 37.31 32.60
C ILE A 188 -8.55 36.56 32.30
N LYS A 189 -7.71 36.35 33.31
CA LYS A 189 -6.46 35.59 33.20
C LYS A 189 -6.70 34.11 32.89
N LEU A 190 -7.73 33.49 33.45
CA LEU A 190 -8.15 32.12 33.13
C LEU A 190 -8.53 31.99 31.65
N PHE A 191 -9.33 32.92 31.11
CA PHE A 191 -9.67 32.92 29.68
C PHE A 191 -8.47 33.18 28.78
N LEU A 192 -7.54 34.05 29.21
CA LEU A 192 -6.27 34.26 28.51
C LEU A 192 -5.38 33.01 28.54
N MET A 193 -5.36 32.23 29.63
CA MET A 193 -4.62 30.95 29.70
C MET A 193 -5.17 29.94 28.69
N PHE A 194 -6.49 29.84 28.55
CA PHE A 194 -7.12 28.97 27.54
C PHE A 194 -6.77 29.37 26.08
N ARG A 195 -6.49 30.65 25.80
CA ARG A 195 -6.22 31.15 24.43
C ARG A 195 -4.73 31.38 24.08
N SER A 196 -3.85 31.65 25.05
CA SER A 196 -2.47 32.12 24.82
C SER A 196 -1.34 31.10 25.00
N CYS A 197 -1.61 29.93 25.60
CA CYS A 197 -0.59 28.91 25.88
C CYS A 197 -0.45 27.83 24.80
N ALA A 198 -1.26 27.83 23.73
CA ALA A 198 -1.23 26.78 22.71
C ALA A 198 0.11 26.72 21.96
N GLY A 199 0.68 27.88 21.59
CA GLY A 199 1.97 27.93 20.86
C GLY A 199 3.19 27.50 21.68
N SER A 200 3.15 27.64 23.02
CA SER A 200 4.22 27.18 23.92
C SER A 200 4.15 25.68 24.24
N MET A 201 3.02 25.03 23.95
CA MET A 201 2.82 23.60 24.18
C MET A 201 3.02 22.76 22.91
N ILE A 202 3.00 23.37 21.72
CA ILE A 202 3.24 22.66 20.46
C ILE A 202 4.73 22.28 20.38
N PRO A 203 5.07 20.98 20.24
CA PRO A 203 6.45 20.55 20.15
C PRO A 203 7.08 21.08 18.86
N SER A 204 8.32 21.58 18.96
CA SER A 204 9.09 21.93 17.76
C SER A 204 9.36 20.69 16.90
N ARG A 205 9.59 20.86 15.60
CA ARG A 205 10.00 19.77 14.70
C ARG A 205 11.15 18.91 15.25
N LYS A 206 12.13 19.52 15.91
CA LYS A 206 13.28 18.82 16.53
C LYS A 206 12.88 18.00 17.75
N MET A 207 11.91 18.50 18.53
CA MET A 207 11.38 17.78 19.69
C MET A 207 10.52 16.61 19.24
N LEU A 208 9.67 16.82 18.23
CA LEU A 208 8.83 15.79 17.63
C LEU A 208 9.68 14.68 16.98
N ALA A 209 10.54 15.00 16.01
CA ALA A 209 11.39 14.03 15.31
C ALA A 209 12.59 13.52 16.13
N GLY A 210 12.68 13.91 17.41
CA GLY A 210 13.80 13.58 18.29
C GLY A 210 13.29 12.90 19.54
N ARG A 211 13.11 13.68 20.62
CA ARG A 211 12.74 13.15 21.93
C ARG A 211 11.38 12.43 21.92
N LEU A 212 10.34 13.07 21.38
CA LEU A 212 8.98 12.51 21.46
C LEU A 212 8.83 11.25 20.62
N LEU A 213 9.37 11.24 19.40
CA LEU A 213 9.38 10.03 18.57
C LEU A 213 10.13 8.88 19.24
N LYS A 214 11.29 9.15 19.87
CA LYS A 214 12.06 8.11 20.58
C LYS A 214 11.38 7.62 21.86
N GLU A 215 10.71 8.50 22.60
CA GLU A 215 9.92 8.12 23.76
C GLU A 215 8.75 7.20 23.35
N GLU A 216 8.05 7.55 22.27
CA GLU A 216 6.96 6.74 21.74
C GLU A 216 7.44 5.42 21.10
N GLU A 217 8.56 5.47 20.37
CA GLU A 217 9.25 4.27 19.85
C GLU A 217 9.60 3.32 20.99
N GLY A 218 10.20 3.82 22.08
CA GLY A 218 10.51 3.01 23.26
C GLY A 218 9.27 2.39 23.91
N ARG A 219 8.18 3.16 24.01
CA ARG A 219 6.89 2.67 24.54
C ARG A 219 6.33 1.55 23.67
N VAL A 220 6.28 1.75 22.34
CA VAL A 220 5.77 0.75 21.38
C VAL A 220 6.68 -0.49 21.34
N GLU A 221 7.99 -0.30 21.43
CA GLU A 221 8.98 -1.39 21.47
C GLU A 221 8.81 -2.28 22.71
N GLU A 222 8.56 -1.69 23.88
CA GLU A 222 8.25 -2.44 25.11
C GLU A 222 6.93 -3.20 25.00
N GLU A 223 5.90 -2.59 24.40
CA GLU A 223 4.61 -3.22 24.15
C GLU A 223 4.72 -4.40 23.16
N LEU A 224 5.52 -4.23 22.09
CA LEU A 224 5.83 -5.29 21.13
C LEU A 224 6.56 -6.46 21.78
N LYS A 225 7.59 -6.17 22.60
CA LYS A 225 8.30 -7.21 23.37
C LYS A 225 7.36 -7.97 24.29
N ALA A 226 6.48 -7.29 25.00
CA ALA A 226 5.50 -7.95 25.87
C ALA A 226 4.52 -8.83 25.08
N THR A 227 4.08 -8.36 23.90
CA THR A 227 3.10 -9.04 23.05
C THR A 227 3.68 -10.28 22.36
N LEU A 228 4.93 -10.18 21.88
CA LEU A 228 5.57 -11.24 21.08
C LEU A 228 6.34 -12.25 21.93
N LYS A 229 6.64 -11.94 23.19
CA LYS A 229 7.34 -12.84 24.09
C LYS A 229 6.66 -14.21 24.16
N ASP A 230 7.48 -15.26 24.04
CA ASP A 230 7.10 -16.67 24.09
C ASP A 230 6.06 -17.08 23.02
N GLN A 231 5.80 -16.23 22.01
CA GLN A 231 4.92 -16.55 20.89
C GLN A 231 5.67 -17.27 19.77
N ASN A 232 4.97 -18.16 19.07
CA ASN A 232 5.39 -18.66 17.77
C ASN A 232 4.96 -17.65 16.70
N VAL A 233 5.88 -17.25 15.83
CA VAL A 233 5.63 -16.19 14.85
C VAL A 233 6.03 -16.58 13.44
N THR A 234 5.29 -16.05 12.47
CA THR A 234 5.66 -16.10 11.06
C THR A 234 6.36 -14.80 10.67
N LEU A 235 7.62 -14.90 10.27
CA LEU A 235 8.37 -13.80 9.71
C LEU A 235 8.04 -13.69 8.21
N THR A 236 7.84 -12.48 7.72
CA THR A 236 7.80 -12.25 6.28
C THR A 236 8.46 -10.94 5.89
N CYS A 237 8.91 -10.89 4.65
CA CYS A 237 9.63 -9.74 4.13
C CYS A 237 8.88 -9.15 2.94
N ASP A 238 8.79 -7.82 2.90
CA ASP A 238 8.30 -7.07 1.75
C ASP A 238 9.27 -5.94 1.41
N ALA A 239 9.60 -5.76 0.13
CA ALA A 239 10.65 -4.85 -0.31
C ALA A 239 10.07 -3.60 -0.96
N VAL A 240 10.56 -2.44 -0.53
CA VAL A 240 10.22 -1.13 -1.08
C VAL A 240 11.47 -0.35 -1.44
N LYS A 241 11.38 0.53 -2.44
CA LYS A 241 12.41 1.53 -2.68
C LYS A 241 11.99 2.85 -2.09
N ASP A 242 12.86 3.46 -1.28
CA ASP A 242 12.59 4.77 -0.72
C ASP A 242 12.81 5.89 -1.78
N ILE A 243 12.58 7.14 -1.38
CA ILE A 243 12.76 8.32 -2.23
C ILE A 243 14.24 8.49 -2.65
N SER A 244 15.17 8.01 -1.83
CA SER A 244 16.61 8.00 -2.08
C SER A 244 17.05 6.87 -3.02
N LYS A 245 16.12 6.00 -3.43
CA LYS A 245 16.33 4.76 -4.20
C LYS A 245 17.06 3.66 -3.44
N ASP A 246 17.11 3.78 -2.12
CA ASP A 246 17.57 2.72 -1.23
C ASP A 246 16.56 1.57 -1.24
N SER A 247 17.07 0.34 -1.26
CA SER A 247 16.24 -0.87 -1.20
C SER A 247 16.03 -1.23 0.26
N LEU A 248 14.85 -0.92 0.78
CA LEU A 248 14.46 -1.24 2.15
C LEU A 248 13.56 -2.47 2.14
N MET A 249 13.81 -3.39 3.05
CA MET A 249 13.00 -4.57 3.25
C MET A 249 12.32 -4.49 4.61
N GLY A 250 11.00 -4.35 4.60
CA GLY A 250 10.17 -4.42 5.78
C GLY A 250 10.16 -5.84 6.32
N VAL A 251 10.68 -6.00 7.53
CA VAL A 251 10.61 -7.25 8.28
C VAL A 251 9.50 -7.11 9.29
N ALA A 252 8.49 -7.94 9.15
CA ALA A 252 7.41 -8.01 10.11
C ALA A 252 7.34 -9.42 10.72
N VAL A 253 6.53 -9.56 11.75
CA VAL A 253 6.14 -10.85 12.31
C VAL A 253 4.64 -10.89 12.48
N SER A 254 4.05 -12.05 12.25
CA SER A 254 2.63 -12.28 12.54
C SER A 254 2.50 -13.24 13.72
N ALA A 255 1.69 -12.85 14.70
CA ALA A 255 1.28 -13.68 15.84
C ALA A 255 -0.24 -13.56 15.99
N LYS A 256 -0.97 -14.68 16.14
CA LYS A 256 -2.45 -14.66 16.27
C LYS A 256 -3.15 -13.83 15.20
N PHE A 257 -2.75 -13.98 13.94
CA PHE A 257 -3.25 -13.23 12.77
C PHE A 257 -3.05 -11.69 12.83
N LYS A 258 -2.21 -11.19 13.73
CA LYS A 258 -1.85 -9.77 13.80
C LYS A 258 -0.42 -9.55 13.33
N PRO A 259 -0.19 -8.75 12.27
CA PRO A 259 1.15 -8.40 11.82
C PRO A 259 1.74 -7.25 12.65
N TYR A 260 3.04 -7.32 12.91
CA TYR A 260 3.82 -6.30 13.60
C TYR A 260 5.09 -6.02 12.81
N LEU A 261 5.32 -4.76 12.41
CA LEU A 261 6.60 -4.36 11.81
C LEU A 261 7.67 -4.32 12.89
N VAL A 262 8.73 -5.11 12.72
CA VAL A 262 9.78 -5.30 13.73
C VAL A 262 11.14 -4.79 13.29
N ASP A 263 11.37 -4.64 11.99
CA ASP A 263 12.59 -4.06 11.45
C ASP A 263 12.39 -3.48 10.04
N LEU A 264 13.27 -2.55 9.65
CA LEU A 264 13.43 -2.04 8.29
C LEU A 264 14.87 -2.31 7.85
N TYR A 265 15.08 -3.44 7.21
CA TYR A 265 16.39 -3.89 6.78
C TYR A 265 16.85 -3.15 5.53
N ASN A 266 18.02 -2.52 5.58
CA ASN A 266 18.58 -1.83 4.40
C ASN A 266 19.37 -2.82 3.53
N ALA A 267 18.75 -3.25 2.43
CA ALA A 267 19.32 -4.18 1.46
C ALA A 267 20.03 -3.48 0.28
N THR A 268 20.30 -2.17 0.34
CA THR A 268 20.87 -1.42 -0.80
C THR A 268 22.23 -1.95 -1.25
N ALA A 269 23.11 -2.30 -0.31
CA ALA A 269 24.46 -2.74 -0.60
C ALA A 269 24.56 -4.26 -0.85
N GLU A 270 23.48 -4.99 -0.64
CA GLU A 270 23.47 -6.44 -0.70
C GLU A 270 23.39 -6.96 -2.13
N ARG A 271 24.01 -8.12 -2.34
CA ARG A 271 23.84 -8.84 -3.59
C ARG A 271 22.47 -9.52 -3.54
N LYS A 272 21.71 -9.47 -4.64
CA LYS A 272 20.40 -10.13 -4.73
C LYS A 272 20.52 -11.62 -5.11
N ASP A 273 21.61 -12.26 -4.72
CA ASP A 273 21.83 -13.68 -4.97
C ASP A 273 21.35 -14.52 -3.77
N GLY A 274 21.17 -15.82 -4.00
CA GLY A 274 20.60 -16.69 -2.97
C GLY A 274 21.47 -16.84 -1.71
N ASP A 275 22.79 -16.65 -1.79
CA ASP A 275 23.66 -16.76 -0.61
C ASP A 275 23.51 -15.53 0.30
N ALA A 276 23.53 -14.34 -0.28
CA ALA A 276 23.31 -13.11 0.47
C ALA A 276 21.91 -13.06 1.09
N VAL A 277 20.88 -13.49 0.35
CA VAL A 277 19.51 -13.52 0.89
C VAL A 277 19.35 -14.55 2.01
N ASP A 278 19.98 -15.72 1.91
CA ASP A 278 19.99 -16.72 3.00
C ASP A 278 20.64 -16.16 4.28
N GLU A 279 21.79 -15.47 4.15
CA GLU A 279 22.46 -14.81 5.27
C GLU A 279 21.57 -13.72 5.89
N ALA A 280 20.99 -12.85 5.06
CA ALA A 280 20.11 -11.78 5.52
C ALA A 280 18.85 -12.30 6.22
N LEU A 281 18.20 -13.33 5.68
CA LEU A 281 17.03 -13.96 6.32
C LEU A 281 17.42 -14.63 7.65
N GLY A 282 18.57 -15.29 7.71
CA GLY A 282 19.11 -15.86 8.95
C GLY A 282 19.32 -14.77 10.02
N GLU A 283 19.94 -13.66 9.65
CA GLU A 283 20.17 -12.52 10.55
C GLU A 283 18.85 -11.90 11.04
N MET A 284 17.85 -11.77 10.17
CA MET A 284 16.52 -11.26 10.52
C MET A 284 15.82 -12.16 11.53
N ILE A 285 15.90 -13.49 11.34
CA ILE A 285 15.37 -14.45 12.31
C ILE A 285 16.06 -14.26 13.64
N ASP A 286 17.39 -14.30 13.67
CA ASP A 286 18.16 -14.28 14.91
C ASP A 286 17.95 -12.97 15.69
N LYS A 287 17.91 -11.83 14.98
CA LYS A 287 17.58 -10.52 15.57
C LYS A 287 16.18 -10.50 16.16
N THR A 288 15.19 -11.02 15.42
CA THR A 288 13.78 -11.04 15.83
C THR A 288 13.62 -11.89 17.10
N GLU A 289 14.15 -13.10 17.12
CA GLU A 289 14.08 -14.01 18.28
C GLU A 289 14.81 -13.42 19.49
N THR A 290 15.98 -12.81 19.26
CA THR A 290 16.78 -12.21 20.34
C THR A 290 16.10 -11.01 20.97
N ASN A 291 15.55 -10.09 20.15
CA ASN A 291 15.01 -8.82 20.60
C ASN A 291 13.62 -8.98 21.24
N TYR A 292 12.76 -9.80 20.64
CA TYR A 292 11.36 -9.93 21.05
C TYR A 292 11.08 -11.18 21.87
N LYS A 293 12.07 -12.06 22.06
CA LYS A 293 11.95 -13.32 22.81
C LYS A 293 10.82 -14.20 22.29
N CYS A 294 10.62 -14.19 20.98
CA CYS A 294 9.67 -15.04 20.26
C CYS A 294 10.40 -16.17 19.52
N THR A 295 9.62 -17.10 18.98
CA THR A 295 10.12 -18.23 18.18
C THR A 295 9.60 -18.10 16.76
N VAL A 296 10.47 -17.80 15.81
CA VAL A 296 10.14 -17.80 14.37
C VAL A 296 9.98 -19.24 13.91
N VAL A 297 8.76 -19.62 13.53
CA VAL A 297 8.41 -20.97 13.07
C VAL A 297 8.29 -21.07 11.55
N ALA A 298 8.05 -19.94 10.88
CA ALA A 298 7.93 -19.88 9.44
C ALA A 298 8.45 -18.57 8.84
N VAL A 299 8.87 -18.64 7.57
CA VAL A 299 9.35 -17.51 6.77
C VAL A 299 8.63 -17.48 5.42
N GLY A 300 7.90 -16.40 5.18
CA GLY A 300 7.31 -16.08 3.88
C GLY A 300 8.08 -14.97 3.18
N THR A 301 8.40 -15.08 1.90
CA THR A 301 8.89 -13.93 1.12
C THR A 301 8.29 -13.93 -0.27
N ASP A 302 8.47 -12.84 -1.04
CA ASP A 302 8.15 -12.85 -2.46
C ASP A 302 8.88 -14.00 -3.18
N ASN A 303 8.56 -14.25 -4.45
CA ASN A 303 9.14 -15.39 -5.15
C ASN A 303 10.10 -15.00 -6.28
N ASP A 304 10.81 -13.88 -6.10
CA ASP A 304 11.92 -13.55 -6.99
C ASP A 304 13.04 -14.61 -6.90
N GLY A 305 13.93 -14.65 -7.90
CA GLY A 305 14.93 -15.71 -7.99
C GLY A 305 15.91 -15.75 -6.80
N GLY A 306 16.27 -14.57 -6.27
CA GLY A 306 17.15 -14.44 -5.10
C GLY A 306 16.48 -14.93 -3.82
N MET A 307 15.25 -14.47 -3.57
CA MET A 307 14.40 -14.87 -2.44
C MET A 307 14.08 -16.35 -2.47
N ARG A 308 13.76 -16.92 -3.64
CA ARG A 308 13.53 -18.36 -3.76
C ARG A 308 14.77 -19.18 -3.42
N SER A 309 15.91 -18.83 -4.03
CA SER A 309 17.17 -19.54 -3.79
C SER A 309 17.60 -19.41 -2.31
N GLY A 310 17.50 -18.20 -1.75
CA GLY A 310 17.80 -17.94 -0.35
C GLY A 310 16.90 -18.71 0.62
N ARG A 311 15.57 -18.70 0.41
CA ARG A 311 14.65 -19.52 1.20
C ARG A 311 14.95 -21.02 1.12
N GLY A 312 15.33 -21.53 -0.06
CA GLY A 312 15.70 -22.93 -0.24
C GLY A 312 16.96 -23.32 0.55
N LYS A 313 17.98 -22.45 0.53
CA LYS A 313 19.21 -22.62 1.33
C LYS A 313 18.92 -22.50 2.82
N LEU A 314 18.11 -21.53 3.22
CA LEU A 314 17.66 -21.35 4.61
C LEU A 314 16.93 -22.60 5.12
N GLY A 315 16.00 -23.15 4.33
CA GLY A 315 15.28 -24.38 4.67
C GLY A 315 16.20 -25.60 4.82
N THR A 316 17.30 -25.66 4.06
CA THR A 316 18.33 -26.71 4.23
C THR A 316 19.13 -26.51 5.52
N LYS A 317 19.50 -25.26 5.86
CA LYS A 317 20.30 -24.94 7.06
C LYS A 317 19.48 -24.97 8.35
N ARG A 318 18.19 -24.62 8.26
CA ARG A 318 17.23 -24.50 9.37
C ARG A 318 15.95 -25.26 9.04
N PRO A 319 15.99 -26.61 8.94
CA PRO A 319 14.84 -27.41 8.52
C PRO A 319 13.60 -27.23 9.41
N TRP A 320 13.78 -26.86 10.68
CA TRP A 320 12.70 -26.56 11.62
C TRP A 320 11.91 -25.28 11.30
N VAL A 321 12.42 -24.42 10.42
CA VAL A 321 11.71 -23.22 9.94
C VAL A 321 11.00 -23.55 8.64
N MET A 322 9.67 -23.46 8.66
CA MET A 322 8.86 -23.62 7.44
C MET A 322 9.12 -22.46 6.49
N THR A 323 9.37 -22.72 5.21
CA THR A 323 9.56 -21.66 4.22
C THR A 323 8.50 -21.79 3.13
N PHE A 324 7.95 -20.66 2.69
CA PHE A 324 6.94 -20.66 1.63
C PHE A 324 7.02 -19.38 0.77
N PRO A 325 6.68 -19.47 -0.53
CA PRO A 325 6.50 -18.28 -1.35
C PRO A 325 5.21 -17.54 -0.95
N CYS A 326 5.18 -16.23 -1.17
CA CYS A 326 3.98 -15.41 -1.00
C CYS A 326 2.84 -15.91 -1.93
N GLY A 327 1.73 -16.34 -1.34
CA GLY A 327 0.56 -16.83 -2.07
C GLY A 327 -0.06 -15.77 -2.98
N GLY A 328 -0.14 -14.51 -2.51
CA GLY A 328 -0.66 -13.40 -3.31
C GLY A 328 0.20 -13.13 -4.55
N HIS A 329 1.52 -13.20 -4.40
CA HIS A 329 2.44 -13.08 -5.54
C HIS A 329 2.31 -14.27 -6.50
N GLN A 330 2.13 -15.50 -5.99
CA GLN A 330 1.88 -16.66 -6.85
C GLN A 330 0.54 -16.56 -7.61
N GLY A 331 -0.51 -16.05 -6.96
CA GLY A 331 -1.79 -15.74 -7.61
C GLY A 331 -1.63 -14.71 -8.74
N HIS A 332 -0.93 -13.60 -8.47
CA HIS A 332 -0.65 -12.58 -9.49
C HIS A 332 0.13 -13.12 -10.69
N LEU A 333 1.19 -13.90 -10.44
CA LEU A 333 1.98 -14.52 -11.51
C LEU A 333 1.17 -15.54 -12.33
N THR A 334 0.11 -16.13 -11.76
CA THR A 334 -0.83 -16.99 -12.49
C THR A 334 -1.61 -16.20 -13.55
N GLY A 335 -1.86 -14.90 -13.33
CA GLY A 335 -2.37 -14.00 -14.37
C GLY A 335 -1.41 -13.86 -15.55
N GLY A 336 -0.10 -13.75 -15.28
CA GLY A 336 0.94 -13.76 -16.32
C GLY A 336 0.98 -15.07 -17.11
N ASP A 337 0.84 -16.20 -16.42
CA ASP A 337 0.73 -17.53 -17.05
C ASP A 337 -0.47 -17.63 -17.99
N TYR A 338 -1.62 -17.10 -17.59
CA TYR A 338 -2.83 -17.09 -18.40
C TYR A 338 -2.62 -16.36 -19.72
N PHE A 339 -2.04 -15.15 -19.70
CA PHE A 339 -1.74 -14.41 -20.92
C PHE A 339 -0.63 -15.04 -21.77
N LYS A 340 0.30 -15.78 -21.15
CA LYS A 340 1.28 -16.58 -21.90
C LYS A 340 0.63 -17.74 -22.65
N VAL A 341 -0.38 -18.37 -22.05
CA VAL A 341 -1.09 -19.52 -22.62
C VAL A 341 -2.16 -19.11 -23.63
N SER A 342 -2.78 -17.94 -23.47
CA SER A 342 -3.77 -17.40 -24.41
C SER A 342 -3.36 -16.03 -24.95
N PRO A 343 -2.67 -16.00 -26.11
CA PRO A 343 -2.38 -14.76 -26.84
C PRO A 343 -3.66 -14.01 -27.27
N GLU A 344 -4.78 -14.71 -27.50
CA GLU A 344 -6.05 -14.04 -27.78
C GLU A 344 -6.54 -13.24 -26.57
N ALA A 345 -6.46 -13.80 -25.37
CA ALA A 345 -6.84 -13.12 -24.14
C ALA A 345 -5.98 -11.88 -23.90
N GLU A 346 -4.67 -11.95 -24.18
CA GLU A 346 -3.75 -10.83 -24.09
C GLU A 346 -4.18 -9.68 -25.03
N GLU A 347 -4.46 -9.98 -26.30
CA GLU A 347 -4.84 -8.97 -27.29
C GLU A 347 -6.21 -8.34 -26.97
N ILE A 348 -7.17 -9.13 -26.49
CA ILE A 348 -8.48 -8.62 -26.06
C ILE A 348 -8.34 -7.71 -24.84
N SER A 349 -7.53 -8.09 -23.86
CA SER A 349 -7.22 -7.26 -22.68
C SER A 349 -6.49 -5.97 -23.07
N ALA A 350 -5.65 -6.04 -24.10
CA ALA A 350 -4.96 -4.89 -24.66
C ALA A 350 -5.94 -3.88 -25.28
N LYS A 351 -6.91 -4.37 -26.06
CA LYS A 351 -8.02 -3.57 -26.62
C LYS A 351 -8.89 -2.94 -25.53
N ALA A 352 -9.25 -3.72 -24.51
CA ALA A 352 -10.04 -3.23 -23.38
C ALA A 352 -9.30 -2.10 -22.63
N THR A 353 -8.00 -2.27 -22.40
CA THR A 353 -7.16 -1.28 -21.74
C THR A 353 -7.02 0.01 -22.56
N ASP A 354 -6.87 -0.11 -23.88
CA ASP A 354 -6.90 1.04 -24.79
C ASP A 354 -8.20 1.81 -24.71
N LEU A 355 -9.33 1.09 -24.78
CA LEU A 355 -10.66 1.68 -24.75
C LEU A 355 -10.89 2.45 -23.44
N ILE A 356 -10.53 1.85 -22.31
CA ILE A 356 -10.57 2.50 -20.99
C ILE A 356 -9.69 3.75 -20.95
N GLY A 357 -8.48 3.66 -21.50
CA GLY A 357 -7.55 4.77 -21.59
C GLY A 357 -8.11 5.93 -22.41
N TRP A 358 -8.64 5.63 -23.59
CA TRP A 358 -9.27 6.59 -24.48
C TRP A 358 -10.46 7.30 -23.81
N LEU A 359 -11.36 6.54 -23.18
CA LEU A 359 -12.51 7.07 -22.44
C LEU A 359 -12.09 8.05 -21.33
N ASN A 360 -10.97 7.79 -20.66
CA ASN A 360 -10.50 8.65 -19.57
C ASN A 360 -9.71 9.87 -20.04
N ASN A 361 -9.03 9.79 -21.19
CA ASN A 361 -8.21 10.88 -21.72
C ASN A 361 -9.04 11.95 -22.46
N HIS A 362 -10.19 11.59 -23.03
CA HIS A 362 -11.03 12.52 -23.79
C HIS A 362 -12.24 12.99 -22.98
N GLY A 363 -12.07 14.06 -22.19
CA GLY A 363 -13.11 14.56 -21.29
C GLY A 363 -14.46 14.88 -21.95
N ARG A 364 -14.46 15.45 -23.17
CA ARG A 364 -15.70 15.73 -23.93
C ARG A 364 -16.39 14.45 -24.39
N VAL A 365 -15.63 13.52 -24.97
CA VAL A 365 -16.12 12.18 -25.36
C VAL A 365 -16.71 11.45 -24.17
N ARG A 366 -16.01 11.46 -23.03
CA ARG A 366 -16.49 10.85 -21.78
C ARG A 366 -17.81 11.43 -21.31
N CYS A 367 -18.02 12.74 -21.45
CA CYS A 367 -19.29 13.36 -21.08
C CYS A 367 -20.45 12.80 -21.92
N THR A 368 -20.22 12.56 -23.20
CA THR A 368 -21.21 11.94 -24.09
C THR A 368 -21.63 10.55 -23.58
N PHE A 369 -20.66 9.70 -23.23
CA PHE A 369 -20.95 8.39 -22.63
C PHE A 369 -21.60 8.49 -21.24
N ASN A 370 -21.19 9.44 -20.41
CA ASN A 370 -21.77 9.68 -19.09
C ASN A 370 -23.24 10.13 -19.17
N ASN A 371 -23.59 10.96 -20.14
CA ASN A 371 -24.98 11.40 -20.34
C ASN A 371 -25.88 10.21 -20.66
N VAL A 372 -25.44 9.31 -21.55
CA VAL A 372 -26.18 8.08 -21.87
C VAL A 372 -26.27 7.14 -20.66
N GLN A 373 -25.25 7.10 -19.79
CA GLN A 373 -25.35 6.39 -18.52
C GLN A 373 -26.45 6.99 -17.63
N ILE A 374 -26.47 8.31 -17.43
CA ILE A 374 -27.48 9.00 -16.62
C ILE A 374 -28.89 8.72 -17.16
N GLU A 375 -29.08 8.85 -18.47
CA GLU A 375 -30.37 8.61 -19.12
C GLU A 375 -30.88 7.18 -18.91
N ARG A 376 -29.97 6.20 -18.85
CA ARG A 376 -30.31 4.78 -18.73
C ARG A 376 -30.44 4.30 -17.28
N THR A 377 -29.57 4.75 -16.38
CA THR A 377 -29.41 4.17 -15.04
C THR A 377 -29.57 5.19 -13.90
N GLY A 378 -29.70 6.49 -14.21
CA GLY A 378 -29.75 7.56 -13.22
C GLY A 378 -28.41 7.85 -12.52
N GLN A 379 -27.34 7.13 -12.86
CA GLN A 379 -26.03 7.26 -12.22
C GLN A 379 -24.87 7.12 -13.22
N VAL A 380 -23.77 7.81 -12.95
CA VAL A 380 -22.52 7.67 -13.74
C VAL A 380 -21.55 6.79 -12.98
N LYS A 381 -21.16 5.65 -13.56
CA LYS A 381 -20.04 4.85 -13.07
C LYS A 381 -18.75 5.32 -13.76
N SER A 382 -17.67 5.42 -12.99
CA SER A 382 -16.33 5.75 -13.52
C SER A 382 -15.75 4.61 -14.37
N HIS A 383 -14.97 4.96 -15.39
CA HIS A 383 -14.12 4.02 -16.14
C HIS A 383 -12.84 3.78 -15.35
N LEU A 384 -12.69 2.59 -14.76
CA LEU A 384 -11.56 2.28 -13.89
C LEU A 384 -10.31 1.94 -14.71
N VAL A 385 -9.17 2.48 -14.28
CA VAL A 385 -7.86 2.23 -14.90
C VAL A 385 -7.08 1.26 -14.01
N ALA A 386 -6.51 0.22 -14.61
CA ALA A 386 -5.70 -0.74 -13.88
C ALA A 386 -4.35 -0.16 -13.43
N ASN A 387 -3.78 -0.76 -12.39
CA ASN A 387 -2.53 -0.35 -11.78
C ASN A 387 -1.57 -1.54 -11.64
N THR A 388 -0.35 -1.39 -12.13
CA THR A 388 0.67 -2.44 -12.17
C THR A 388 1.10 -2.93 -10.78
N THR A 389 1.02 -2.06 -9.78
CA THR A 389 1.42 -2.34 -8.38
C THR A 389 0.27 -2.87 -7.52
N ARG A 390 -0.97 -2.85 -8.03
CA ARG A 390 -2.15 -3.36 -7.33
C ARG A 390 -2.73 -4.53 -8.11
N TRP A 391 -2.38 -5.73 -7.68
CA TRP A 391 -2.86 -6.98 -8.25
C TRP A 391 -4.40 -7.00 -8.28
N THR A 392 -4.98 -7.73 -9.23
CA THR A 392 -6.45 -7.79 -9.51
C THR A 392 -7.12 -6.54 -10.09
N THR A 393 -6.46 -5.38 -10.14
CA THR A 393 -7.09 -4.16 -10.69
C THR A 393 -7.47 -4.25 -12.17
N HIS A 394 -6.79 -5.09 -12.95
CA HIS A 394 -7.15 -5.38 -14.34
C HIS A 394 -8.50 -6.08 -14.47
N LEU A 395 -8.76 -7.10 -13.64
CA LEU A 395 -10.06 -7.77 -13.56
C LEU A 395 -11.16 -6.76 -13.21
N VAL A 396 -10.94 -5.92 -12.18
CA VAL A 396 -11.92 -4.92 -11.76
C VAL A 396 -12.19 -3.88 -12.86
N ALA A 397 -11.16 -3.48 -13.60
CA ALA A 397 -11.30 -2.58 -14.74
C ALA A 397 -12.13 -3.21 -15.87
N PHE A 398 -11.91 -4.49 -16.17
CA PHE A 398 -12.66 -5.21 -17.21
C PHE A 398 -14.11 -5.50 -16.80
N LEU A 399 -14.36 -5.91 -15.55
CA LEU A 399 -15.71 -6.02 -14.99
C LEU A 399 -16.47 -4.69 -15.12
N ARG A 400 -15.83 -3.57 -14.75
CA ARG A 400 -16.43 -2.24 -14.91
C ARG A 400 -16.70 -1.89 -16.37
N LEU A 401 -15.83 -2.29 -17.28
CA LEU A 401 -16.02 -2.04 -18.71
C LEU A 401 -17.22 -2.84 -19.25
N ASP A 402 -17.37 -4.11 -18.87
CA ASP A 402 -18.51 -4.94 -19.28
C ASP A 402 -19.83 -4.47 -18.67
N ASP A 403 -19.83 -4.03 -17.41
CA ASP A 403 -20.96 -3.34 -16.76
C ASP A 403 -21.49 -2.16 -17.60
N LEU A 404 -20.57 -1.45 -18.26
CA LEU A 404 -20.84 -0.26 -19.05
C LEU A 404 -21.17 -0.54 -20.51
N LYS A 405 -21.03 -1.79 -20.96
CA LYS A 405 -21.22 -2.24 -22.36
C LYS A 405 -22.48 -1.69 -23.01
N GLN A 406 -23.63 -1.84 -22.35
CA GLN A 406 -24.91 -1.40 -22.95
C GLN A 406 -24.96 0.11 -23.15
N SER A 407 -24.48 0.90 -22.17
CA SER A 407 -24.44 2.36 -22.29
C SER A 407 -23.43 2.82 -23.34
N LEU A 408 -22.26 2.16 -23.39
CA LEU A 408 -21.22 2.43 -24.39
C LEU A 408 -21.75 2.16 -25.81
N ARG A 409 -22.40 1.01 -26.03
CA ARG A 409 -22.96 0.66 -27.35
C ARG A 409 -24.08 1.60 -27.78
N MET A 410 -24.96 1.96 -26.85
CA MET A 410 -26.03 2.91 -27.14
C MET A 410 -25.48 4.26 -27.56
N ALA A 411 -24.48 4.79 -26.84
CA ALA A 411 -23.81 6.04 -27.20
C ALA A 411 -23.08 5.95 -28.54
N ALA A 412 -22.37 4.84 -28.80
CA ALA A 412 -21.68 4.62 -30.07
C ALA A 412 -22.63 4.64 -31.27
N ILE A 413 -23.82 4.02 -31.14
CA ILE A 413 -24.83 3.97 -32.20
C ILE A 413 -25.57 5.31 -32.36
N THR A 414 -26.04 5.89 -31.25
CA THR A 414 -26.94 7.05 -31.28
C THR A 414 -26.20 8.38 -31.41
N GLN A 415 -24.95 8.45 -30.97
CA GLN A 415 -24.18 9.69 -30.88
C GLN A 415 -22.81 9.59 -31.60
N ARG A 416 -22.66 8.67 -32.57
CA ARG A 416 -21.40 8.39 -33.28
C ARG A 416 -20.67 9.65 -33.79
N GLU A 417 -21.34 10.44 -34.62
CA GLU A 417 -20.74 11.67 -35.19
C GLU A 417 -20.48 12.74 -34.13
N ALA A 418 -21.29 12.80 -33.07
CA ALA A 418 -21.05 13.72 -31.96
C ALA A 418 -19.80 13.32 -31.15
N ILE A 419 -19.54 12.02 -30.98
CA ILE A 419 -18.33 11.50 -30.33
C ILE A 419 -17.09 11.80 -31.18
N ILE A 420 -17.14 11.53 -32.49
CA ILE A 420 -16.05 11.84 -33.42
C ILE A 420 -15.75 13.34 -33.40
N SER A 421 -16.80 14.17 -33.53
CA SER A 421 -16.66 15.64 -33.48
C SER A 421 -16.10 16.12 -32.13
N ALA A 422 -16.47 15.48 -31.02
CA ALA A 422 -15.95 15.81 -29.69
C ALA A 422 -14.46 15.48 -29.53
N GLN A 423 -13.95 14.44 -30.22
CA GLN A 423 -12.54 14.09 -30.22
C GLN A 423 -11.71 14.99 -31.14
N VAL A 424 -12.17 15.21 -32.38
CA VAL A 424 -11.50 16.10 -33.35
C VAL A 424 -11.45 17.53 -32.83
N GLY A 425 -12.54 17.99 -32.20
CA GLY A 425 -12.60 19.28 -31.53
C GLY A 425 -12.40 20.45 -32.48
N ALA A 426 -11.41 21.29 -32.20
CA ALA A 426 -11.08 22.48 -33.00
C ALA A 426 -9.74 22.33 -33.75
N GLU A 427 -9.28 21.08 -33.97
CA GLU A 427 -8.11 20.80 -34.80
C GLU A 427 -8.38 21.24 -36.23
N LYS A 428 -7.41 21.91 -36.85
CA LYS A 428 -7.56 22.52 -38.18
C LYS A 428 -6.64 21.90 -39.20
N ASN A 429 -5.52 21.33 -38.75
CA ASN A 429 -4.66 20.58 -39.64
C ASN A 429 -5.43 19.36 -40.16
N PHE A 430 -5.61 19.29 -41.48
CA PHE A 430 -6.41 18.24 -42.10
C PHE A 430 -5.89 16.82 -41.78
N ALA A 431 -4.58 16.61 -41.85
CA ALA A 431 -3.97 15.30 -41.57
C ALA A 431 -4.15 14.90 -40.09
N ALA A 432 -3.94 15.83 -39.16
CA ALA A 432 -4.13 15.58 -37.73
C ALA A 432 -5.61 15.36 -37.38
N SER A 433 -6.51 16.14 -37.96
CA SER A 433 -7.97 15.98 -37.82
C SER A 433 -8.44 14.62 -38.34
N MET A 434 -7.95 14.21 -39.52
CA MET A 434 -8.25 12.89 -40.08
C MET A 434 -7.72 11.76 -39.19
N ALA A 435 -6.50 11.88 -38.66
CA ALA A 435 -5.96 10.90 -37.72
C ALA A 435 -6.78 10.78 -36.43
N LEU A 436 -7.23 11.92 -35.85
CA LEU A 436 -8.11 11.93 -34.68
C LEU A 436 -9.48 11.31 -34.98
N ARG A 437 -10.03 11.57 -36.17
CA ARG A 437 -11.29 10.96 -36.62
C ARG A 437 -11.15 9.45 -36.75
N THR A 438 -10.12 8.97 -37.45
CA THR A 438 -9.85 7.53 -37.59
C THR A 438 -9.65 6.87 -36.23
N ALA A 439 -8.89 7.49 -35.32
CA ALA A 439 -8.71 6.96 -33.97
C ALA A 439 -10.03 6.90 -33.17
N ALA A 440 -10.95 7.85 -33.36
CA ALA A 440 -12.28 7.80 -32.75
C ALA A 440 -13.13 6.66 -33.34
N GLU A 441 -13.13 6.54 -34.67
CA GLU A 441 -13.85 5.50 -35.40
C GLU A 441 -13.38 4.10 -34.99
N GLU A 442 -12.07 3.88 -34.88
CA GLU A 442 -11.51 2.60 -34.41
C GLU A 442 -12.01 2.20 -33.01
N GLN A 443 -12.10 3.15 -32.07
CA GLN A 443 -12.60 2.85 -30.72
C GLN A 443 -14.11 2.58 -30.72
N LEU A 444 -14.87 3.31 -31.53
CA LEU A 444 -16.31 3.09 -31.70
C LEU A 444 -16.59 1.74 -32.36
N ASP A 445 -15.75 1.32 -33.31
CA ASP A 445 -15.85 0.01 -33.96
C ASP A 445 -15.57 -1.12 -32.96
N VAL A 446 -14.62 -0.94 -32.03
CA VAL A 446 -14.41 -1.89 -30.91
C VAL A 446 -15.63 -1.96 -30.01
N ILE A 447 -16.27 -0.82 -29.69
CA ILE A 447 -17.50 -0.80 -28.89
C ILE A 447 -18.66 -1.51 -29.62
N GLU A 448 -18.77 -1.38 -30.94
CA GLU A 448 -19.84 -2.00 -31.71
C GLU A 448 -19.63 -3.50 -31.95
N ASP A 449 -18.37 -3.97 -31.95
CA ASP A 449 -17.98 -5.35 -32.20
C ASP A 449 -18.48 -6.33 -31.12
N ASN A 450 -19.44 -7.19 -31.51
CA ASN A 450 -19.95 -8.26 -30.66
C ASN A 450 -18.88 -9.28 -30.26
N SER A 451 -17.90 -9.52 -31.12
CA SER A 451 -16.85 -10.51 -30.87
C SER A 451 -15.90 -10.04 -29.77
N PHE A 452 -15.53 -8.75 -29.77
CA PHE A 452 -14.78 -8.12 -28.69
C PHE A 452 -15.45 -8.35 -27.33
N TRP A 453 -16.73 -7.99 -27.19
CA TRP A 453 -17.42 -8.15 -25.90
C TRP A 453 -17.58 -9.60 -25.45
N ARG A 454 -17.86 -10.52 -26.40
CA ARG A 454 -17.95 -11.94 -26.08
C ARG A 454 -16.61 -12.47 -25.58
N ASN A 455 -15.51 -12.09 -26.23
CA ASN A 455 -14.18 -12.52 -25.83
C ASN A 455 -13.73 -11.84 -24.53
N LEU A 456 -14.11 -10.58 -24.30
CA LEU A 456 -13.86 -9.89 -23.03
C LEU A 456 -14.55 -10.59 -21.86
N SER A 457 -15.79 -11.05 -22.05
CA SER A 457 -16.49 -11.87 -21.05
C SER A 457 -15.72 -13.15 -20.74
N VAL A 458 -15.20 -13.84 -21.75
CA VAL A 458 -14.36 -15.05 -21.54
C VAL A 458 -13.09 -14.72 -20.76
N VAL A 459 -12.43 -13.59 -21.07
CA VAL A 459 -11.26 -13.13 -20.33
C VAL A 459 -11.60 -12.83 -18.87
N ILE A 460 -12.74 -12.18 -18.61
CA ILE A 460 -13.22 -11.93 -17.25
C ILE A 460 -13.46 -13.26 -16.52
N ASP A 461 -14.18 -14.20 -17.15
CA ASP A 461 -14.49 -15.50 -16.57
C ASP A 461 -13.23 -16.29 -16.17
N ASP A 462 -12.14 -16.19 -16.95
CA ASP A 462 -10.87 -16.86 -16.63
C ASP A 462 -10.02 -16.10 -15.60
N LEU A 463 -10.06 -14.76 -15.61
CA LEU A 463 -9.33 -13.92 -14.66
C LEU A 463 -9.98 -13.88 -13.29
N GLU A 464 -11.30 -14.07 -13.21
CA GLU A 464 -12.06 -14.04 -11.97
C GLU A 464 -11.56 -15.03 -10.91
N PRO A 465 -11.41 -16.35 -11.19
CA PRO A 465 -10.84 -17.29 -10.21
C PRO A 465 -9.39 -16.94 -9.82
N ILE A 466 -8.59 -16.40 -10.74
CA ILE A 466 -7.23 -15.92 -10.45
C ILE A 466 -7.28 -14.71 -9.51
N GLY A 467 -8.21 -13.79 -9.75
CA GLY A 467 -8.44 -12.61 -8.93
C GLY A 467 -8.92 -12.96 -7.53
N TYR A 468 -9.88 -13.89 -7.40
CA TYR A 468 -10.31 -14.40 -6.11
C TYR A 468 -9.18 -15.07 -5.35
N ALA A 469 -8.44 -15.98 -5.99
CA ALA A 469 -7.31 -16.65 -5.34
C ALA A 469 -6.24 -15.64 -4.87
N THR A 470 -5.93 -14.64 -5.69
CA THR A 470 -4.99 -13.57 -5.33
C THR A 470 -5.48 -12.77 -4.13
N ASN A 471 -6.73 -12.31 -4.14
CA ASN A 471 -7.33 -11.55 -3.03
C ASN A 471 -7.40 -12.38 -1.74
N ILE A 472 -7.78 -13.66 -1.84
CA ILE A 472 -7.80 -14.60 -0.72
C ILE A 472 -6.40 -14.70 -0.11
N CYS A 473 -5.36 -14.87 -0.95
CA CYS A 473 -3.99 -15.00 -0.48
C CYS A 473 -3.35 -13.67 0.01
N GLN A 474 -3.99 -12.53 -0.25
CA GLN A 474 -3.62 -11.22 0.30
C GLN A 474 -4.31 -10.92 1.64
N SER A 475 -5.33 -11.70 1.99
CA SER A 475 -6.11 -11.51 3.21
C SER A 475 -5.27 -11.74 4.46
N ASP A 476 -5.57 -11.00 5.52
CA ASP A 476 -4.96 -11.16 6.84
C ASP A 476 -5.28 -12.52 7.48
N LYS A 477 -6.29 -13.22 6.95
CA LYS A 477 -6.71 -14.57 7.35
C LYS A 477 -6.28 -15.65 6.36
N ALA A 478 -5.41 -15.33 5.40
CA ALA A 478 -4.89 -16.34 4.48
C ALA A 478 -4.10 -17.37 5.28
N ARG A 479 -4.64 -18.58 5.42
CA ARG A 479 -3.98 -19.72 6.07
C ARG A 479 -3.49 -20.73 5.04
N PRO A 480 -2.58 -21.65 5.36
CA PRO A 480 -2.06 -22.59 4.37
C PRO A 480 -3.15 -23.47 3.73
N ASP A 481 -4.17 -23.89 4.50
CA ASP A 481 -5.33 -24.63 3.99
C ASP A 481 -6.13 -23.82 2.98
N VAL A 482 -6.40 -22.55 3.29
CA VAL A 482 -7.13 -21.62 2.41
C VAL A 482 -6.33 -21.32 1.14
N VAL A 483 -5.01 -21.15 1.24
CA VAL A 483 -4.13 -20.98 0.07
C VAL A 483 -4.17 -22.21 -0.83
N LEU A 484 -4.09 -23.42 -0.27
CA LEU A 484 -4.24 -24.66 -1.04
C LEU A 484 -5.59 -24.71 -1.77
N LEU A 485 -6.68 -24.42 -1.07
CA LEU A 485 -8.03 -24.42 -1.67
C LEU A 485 -8.18 -23.35 -2.76
N ALA A 486 -7.54 -22.19 -2.62
CA ALA A 486 -7.51 -21.16 -3.67
C ALA A 486 -6.81 -21.67 -4.95
N PHE A 487 -5.67 -22.36 -4.81
CA PHE A 487 -4.96 -22.98 -5.93
C PHE A 487 -5.73 -24.15 -6.54
N ALA A 488 -6.37 -24.97 -5.70
CA ALA A 488 -7.25 -26.04 -6.16
C ALA A 488 -8.44 -25.46 -6.95
N GLY A 489 -9.06 -24.38 -6.48
CA GLY A 489 -10.15 -23.70 -7.17
C GLY A 489 -9.77 -23.21 -8.57
N MET A 490 -8.60 -22.57 -8.71
CA MET A 490 -8.05 -22.20 -10.03
C MET A 490 -7.83 -23.43 -10.91
N PHE A 491 -7.23 -24.48 -10.37
CA PHE A 491 -6.96 -25.72 -11.12
C PHE A 491 -8.25 -26.37 -11.64
N LEU A 492 -9.26 -26.49 -10.77
CA LEU A 492 -10.57 -27.05 -11.12
C LEU A 492 -11.28 -26.21 -12.19
N HIS A 493 -11.21 -24.88 -12.09
CA HIS A 493 -11.76 -23.99 -13.12
C HIS A 493 -11.13 -24.26 -14.50
N PHE A 494 -9.81 -24.23 -14.60
CA PHE A 494 -9.12 -24.44 -15.88
C PHE A 494 -9.27 -25.87 -16.42
N ARG A 495 -9.33 -26.87 -15.53
CA ARG A 495 -9.60 -28.27 -15.90
C ARG A 495 -10.97 -28.44 -16.55
N ASN A 496 -11.98 -27.74 -16.01
CA ASN A 496 -13.37 -27.88 -16.44
C ASN A 496 -13.74 -26.93 -17.60
N LEU A 497 -12.76 -26.31 -18.26
CA LEU A 497 -13.01 -25.51 -19.47
C LEU A 497 -13.56 -26.38 -20.61
N PRO A 498 -14.38 -25.80 -21.51
CA PRO A 498 -14.93 -26.51 -22.65
C PRO A 498 -13.85 -27.15 -23.56
N PRO A 499 -14.15 -28.27 -24.25
CA PRO A 499 -13.18 -28.96 -25.11
C PRO A 499 -12.54 -28.08 -26.18
N GLU A 500 -13.25 -27.07 -26.69
CA GLU A 500 -12.75 -26.10 -27.68
C GLU A 500 -11.56 -25.28 -27.14
N ARG A 501 -11.43 -25.19 -25.81
CA ARG A 501 -10.37 -24.46 -25.11
C ARG A 501 -9.35 -25.40 -24.45
N SER A 502 -9.25 -26.64 -24.94
CA SER A 502 -8.35 -27.67 -24.39
C SER A 502 -6.87 -27.24 -24.34
N SER A 503 -6.41 -26.40 -25.28
CA SER A 503 -5.05 -25.84 -25.25
C SER A 503 -4.82 -24.96 -24.01
N VAL A 504 -5.77 -24.07 -23.71
CA VAL A 504 -5.71 -23.20 -22.53
C VAL A 504 -5.82 -24.02 -21.25
N SER A 505 -6.76 -24.97 -21.21
CA SER A 505 -6.93 -25.90 -20.10
C SER A 505 -5.63 -26.65 -19.76
N LYS A 506 -5.04 -27.35 -20.72
CA LYS A 506 -3.77 -28.09 -20.54
C LYS A 506 -2.61 -27.17 -20.17
N GLY A 507 -2.51 -26.02 -20.83
CA GLY A 507 -1.47 -25.02 -20.57
C GLY A 507 -1.52 -24.49 -19.14
N MET A 508 -2.71 -24.12 -18.67
CA MET A 508 -2.93 -23.59 -17.32
C MET A 508 -2.80 -24.65 -16.25
N MET A 509 -3.34 -25.85 -16.45
CA MET A 509 -3.14 -26.98 -15.52
C MET A 509 -1.64 -27.25 -15.31
N LYS A 510 -0.86 -27.35 -16.39
CA LYS A 510 0.60 -27.57 -16.31
C LYS A 510 1.33 -26.45 -15.54
N ARG A 511 0.86 -25.20 -15.65
CA ARG A 511 1.48 -24.05 -14.98
C ARG A 511 1.09 -23.99 -13.50
N LEU A 512 -0.17 -24.23 -13.17
CA LEU A 512 -0.65 -24.30 -11.78
C LEU A 512 0.03 -25.43 -11.01
N GLU A 513 0.23 -26.60 -11.62
CA GLU A 513 0.98 -27.70 -11.00
C GLU A 513 2.44 -27.30 -10.71
N ARG A 514 3.07 -26.57 -11.62
CA ARG A 514 4.43 -26.04 -11.40
C ARG A 514 4.49 -25.01 -10.29
N ARG A 515 3.47 -24.17 -10.13
CA ARG A 515 3.37 -23.25 -8.98
C ARG A 515 3.17 -24.01 -7.67
N TRP A 516 2.30 -25.00 -7.69
CA TRP A 516 2.04 -25.88 -6.56
C TRP A 516 3.29 -26.64 -6.10
N ALA A 517 4.13 -27.09 -7.04
CA ALA A 517 5.42 -27.71 -6.74
C ALA A 517 6.40 -26.78 -5.99
N GLY A 518 6.23 -25.46 -6.09
CA GLY A 518 7.05 -24.47 -5.39
C GLY A 518 6.62 -24.14 -3.96
N PHE A 519 5.48 -24.66 -3.49
CA PHE A 519 5.04 -24.54 -2.11
C PHE A 519 5.57 -25.69 -1.24
N ASP A 520 5.63 -25.48 0.07
CA ASP A 520 5.75 -26.58 1.02
C ASP A 520 4.42 -27.36 1.06
N GLN A 521 4.32 -28.37 0.20
CA GLN A 521 3.11 -29.17 0.05
C GLN A 521 2.74 -29.89 1.36
N ALA A 522 3.73 -30.30 2.16
CA ALA A 522 3.48 -30.96 3.43
C ALA A 522 2.80 -30.02 4.41
N LEU A 523 3.25 -28.76 4.50
CA LEU A 523 2.60 -27.72 5.29
C LEU A 523 1.15 -27.50 4.84
N MET A 524 0.94 -27.24 3.55
CA MET A 524 -0.36 -26.88 2.98
C MET A 524 -1.39 -28.01 3.14
N VAL A 525 -0.98 -29.25 2.84
CA VAL A 525 -1.83 -30.44 2.98
C VAL A 525 -2.10 -30.77 4.44
N THR A 526 -1.10 -30.66 5.32
CA THR A 526 -1.28 -30.85 6.77
C THR A 526 -2.25 -29.84 7.35
N ALA A 527 -2.16 -28.56 6.95
CA ALA A 527 -3.09 -27.53 7.38
C ALA A 527 -4.54 -27.87 7.00
N LEU A 528 -4.77 -28.37 5.78
CA LEU A 528 -6.11 -28.76 5.34
C LEU A 528 -6.63 -29.97 6.12
N ILE A 529 -5.78 -30.96 6.40
CA ILE A 529 -6.17 -32.13 7.21
C ILE A 529 -6.51 -31.72 8.64
N LEU A 530 -5.71 -30.83 9.24
CA LEU A 530 -5.92 -30.32 10.60
C LEU A 530 -7.02 -29.27 10.67
N ASN A 531 -7.64 -28.88 9.55
CA ASN A 531 -8.87 -28.10 9.59
C ASN A 531 -10.03 -29.04 9.99
N PRO A 532 -10.64 -28.86 11.18
CA PRO A 532 -11.67 -29.75 11.72
C PRO A 532 -12.96 -29.75 10.88
N TYR A 533 -13.15 -28.73 10.04
CA TYR A 533 -14.31 -28.62 9.16
C TYR A 533 -14.10 -29.30 7.81
N GLU A 534 -12.84 -29.51 7.40
CA GLU A 534 -12.50 -30.03 6.07
C GLU A 534 -11.90 -31.44 6.08
N ARG A 535 -10.98 -31.69 7.02
CA ARG A 535 -10.37 -33.01 7.27
C ARG A 535 -9.87 -33.68 5.99
N LEU A 536 -10.18 -34.97 5.81
CA LEU A 536 -9.81 -35.73 4.62
C LEU A 536 -10.86 -35.65 3.50
N ASP A 537 -12.03 -35.07 3.78
CA ASP A 537 -13.21 -35.13 2.90
C ASP A 537 -13.04 -34.29 1.64
N ARG A 538 -12.12 -33.31 1.65
CA ARG A 538 -11.79 -32.48 0.50
C ARG A 538 -10.92 -33.17 -0.55
N PHE A 539 -10.24 -34.27 -0.20
CA PHE A 539 -9.37 -34.96 -1.14
C PHE A 539 -10.15 -35.91 -2.06
N GLY A 540 -9.79 -35.91 -3.34
CA GLY A 540 -10.35 -36.83 -4.33
C GLY A 540 -9.96 -38.30 -4.06
N PRO A 541 -10.68 -39.26 -4.65
CA PRO A 541 -10.42 -40.69 -4.44
C PRO A 541 -9.00 -41.11 -4.86
N ASP A 542 -8.43 -40.43 -5.86
CA ASP A 542 -7.09 -40.71 -6.41
C ASP A 542 -5.95 -40.06 -5.59
N ALA A 543 -6.28 -39.28 -4.56
CA ALA A 543 -5.30 -38.63 -3.69
C ALA A 543 -4.44 -39.64 -2.93
N GLY A 544 -4.91 -40.88 -2.76
CA GLY A 544 -4.22 -41.91 -1.99
C GLY A 544 -4.03 -41.52 -0.52
N ALA A 545 -4.89 -40.64 -0.01
CA ALA A 545 -4.90 -40.06 1.33
C ALA A 545 -5.36 -41.07 2.40
N ASN A 546 -4.74 -42.26 2.41
CA ASN A 546 -5.00 -43.22 3.48
C ASN A 546 -4.37 -42.74 4.80
N ILE A 547 -4.98 -43.13 5.91
CA ILE A 547 -4.61 -42.65 7.25
C ILE A 547 -3.13 -42.88 7.60
N MET A 548 -2.51 -43.95 7.12
CA MET A 548 -1.11 -44.29 7.44
C MET A 548 -0.12 -43.43 6.67
N ASN A 549 -0.40 -43.19 5.39
CA ASN A 549 0.35 -42.29 4.52
C ASN A 549 0.28 -40.85 5.05
N VAL A 550 -0.94 -40.40 5.35
CA VAL A 550 -1.21 -39.08 5.90
C VAL A 550 -0.49 -38.91 7.25
N ARG A 551 -0.60 -39.90 8.14
CA ARG A 551 0.10 -39.90 9.43
C ARG A 551 1.61 -39.73 9.27
N ALA A 552 2.24 -40.48 8.37
CA ALA A 552 3.68 -40.36 8.13
C ALA A 552 4.06 -38.93 7.76
N THR A 553 3.36 -38.33 6.78
CA THR A 553 3.61 -36.94 6.36
C THR A 553 3.41 -35.92 7.49
N VAL A 554 2.32 -36.02 8.25
CA VAL A 554 2.02 -35.06 9.32
C VAL A 554 3.01 -35.20 10.49
N VAL A 555 3.39 -36.43 10.84
CA VAL A 555 4.39 -36.70 11.88
C VAL A 555 5.80 -36.28 11.45
N ASP A 556 6.15 -36.46 10.16
CA ASP A 556 7.41 -35.97 9.61
C ASP A 556 7.49 -34.45 9.69
N LEU A 557 6.42 -33.73 9.31
CA LEU A 557 6.37 -32.27 9.43
C LEU A 557 6.45 -31.81 10.90
N TYR A 558 5.73 -32.48 11.80
CA TYR A 558 5.82 -32.21 13.24
C TYR A 558 7.25 -32.40 13.76
N SER A 559 7.87 -33.53 13.43
CA SER A 559 9.25 -33.85 13.82
C SER A 559 10.22 -32.83 13.24
N ARG A 560 9.99 -32.37 12.01
CA ARG A 560 10.76 -31.31 11.38
C ARG A 560 10.66 -30.01 12.19
N VAL A 561 9.46 -29.54 12.53
CA VAL A 561 9.27 -28.32 13.34
C VAL A 561 9.91 -28.45 14.72
N LYS A 562 9.85 -29.64 15.34
CA LYS A 562 10.44 -29.90 16.67
C LYS A 562 11.95 -30.19 16.63
N SER A 563 12.56 -30.34 15.45
CA SER A 563 14.02 -30.57 15.29
C SER A 563 14.89 -29.34 15.59
N ARG A 564 14.28 -28.23 16.05
CA ARG A 564 14.99 -27.02 16.44
C ARG A 564 16.03 -27.33 17.52
N PRO A 565 17.30 -26.92 17.35
CA PRO A 565 18.33 -27.13 18.35
C PRO A 565 17.98 -26.43 19.68
N PRO A 566 18.37 -27.02 20.83
CA PRO A 566 18.18 -26.38 22.13
C PRO A 566 19.00 -25.07 22.23
N PRO A 567 18.53 -24.05 22.96
CA PRO A 567 19.24 -22.77 23.12
C PRO A 567 20.58 -22.83 23.86
N LEU A 568 20.88 -23.96 24.52
CA LEU A 568 22.08 -24.19 25.33
C LEU A 568 22.79 -25.46 24.83
N GLU A 569 24.11 -25.46 24.88
CA GLU A 569 24.89 -26.70 24.78
C GLU A 569 24.52 -27.58 25.98
N LEU A 570 23.69 -28.58 25.72
CA LEU A 570 23.30 -29.59 26.70
C LEU A 570 24.47 -30.56 26.90
N ASP A 571 24.70 -30.98 28.14
CA ASP A 571 25.62 -32.10 28.40
C ASP A 571 25.02 -33.42 27.85
N PRO A 572 25.81 -34.52 27.76
CA PRO A 572 25.32 -35.76 27.19
C PRO A 572 24.06 -36.35 27.87
N GLU A 573 23.90 -36.15 29.18
CA GLU A 573 22.75 -36.66 29.94
C GLU A 573 21.50 -35.82 29.66
N GLN A 574 21.65 -34.49 29.64
CA GLN A 574 20.59 -33.56 29.26
C GLN A 574 20.17 -33.72 27.80
N LEU A 575 21.10 -34.04 26.91
CA LEU A 575 20.81 -34.32 25.51
C LEU A 575 19.97 -35.60 25.37
N GLU A 576 20.34 -36.67 26.09
CA GLU A 576 19.56 -37.91 26.12
C GLU A 576 18.15 -37.68 26.70
N GLU A 577 18.01 -36.90 27.77
CA GLU A 577 16.71 -36.51 28.32
C GLU A 577 15.87 -35.72 27.31
N TRP A 578 16.49 -34.78 26.59
CA TRP A 578 15.83 -33.98 25.57
C TRP A 578 15.36 -34.84 24.40
N GLU A 579 16.21 -35.74 23.89
CA GLU A 579 15.86 -36.68 22.82
C GLU A 579 14.73 -37.63 23.22
N ASN A 580 14.78 -38.16 24.45
CA ASN A 580 13.73 -39.01 25.01
C ASN A 580 12.40 -38.26 25.12
N LYS A 581 12.44 -36.99 25.55
CA LYS A 581 11.25 -36.13 25.61
C LYS A 581 10.67 -35.88 24.23
N GLN A 582 11.50 -35.56 23.23
CA GLN A 582 11.05 -35.40 21.84
C GLN A 582 10.39 -36.67 21.30
N MET A 583 10.99 -37.83 21.57
CA MET A 583 10.42 -39.11 21.15
C MET A 583 9.06 -39.37 21.82
N GLN A 584 8.92 -39.05 23.11
CA GLN A 584 7.65 -39.19 23.81
C GLN A 584 6.58 -38.25 23.24
N GLN A 585 6.89 -36.97 23.04
CA GLN A 585 5.97 -35.99 22.46
C GLN A 585 5.54 -36.40 21.04
N SER A 586 6.46 -36.94 20.24
CA SER A 586 6.13 -37.47 18.90
C SER A 586 5.17 -38.67 18.96
N ARG A 587 5.31 -39.56 19.95
CA ARG A 587 4.36 -40.67 20.16
C ARG A 587 2.98 -40.16 20.55
N GLU A 588 2.90 -39.24 21.51
CA GLU A 588 1.66 -38.63 21.99
C GLU A 588 0.95 -37.90 20.85
N PHE A 589 1.68 -37.05 20.10
CA PHE A 589 1.19 -36.38 18.89
C PHE A 589 0.63 -37.38 17.87
N SER A 590 1.38 -38.44 17.57
CA SER A 590 0.98 -39.45 16.59
C SER A 590 -0.29 -40.21 17.00
N THR A 591 -0.45 -40.52 18.29
CA THR A 591 -1.66 -41.15 18.83
C THR A 591 -2.86 -40.21 18.76
N ALA A 592 -2.71 -38.95 19.19
CA ALA A 592 -3.77 -37.95 19.10
C ALA A 592 -4.21 -37.71 17.65
N PHE A 593 -3.25 -37.63 16.72
CA PHE A 593 -3.53 -37.44 15.30
C PHE A 593 -4.32 -38.62 14.71
N LEU A 594 -3.99 -39.85 15.08
CA LEU A 594 -4.76 -41.03 14.64
C LEU A 594 -6.19 -41.04 15.20
N GLN A 595 -6.37 -40.61 16.45
CA GLN A 595 -7.71 -40.45 17.04
C GLN A 595 -8.52 -39.39 16.30
N TYR A 596 -7.88 -38.25 15.98
CA TYR A 596 -8.48 -37.19 15.18
C TYR A 596 -8.91 -37.67 13.80
N CYS A 597 -8.04 -38.36 13.05
CA CYS A 597 -8.38 -38.86 11.72
C CYS A 597 -9.45 -39.96 11.72
N SER A 598 -9.59 -40.72 12.81
CA SER A 598 -10.56 -41.81 12.92
C SER A 598 -11.89 -41.39 13.56
N SER A 599 -12.08 -40.12 13.95
CA SER A 599 -13.20 -39.67 14.79
C SER A 599 -13.36 -40.57 16.02
N THR A 600 -12.27 -40.85 16.74
CA THR A 600 -12.29 -41.67 17.97
C THR A 600 -11.77 -40.90 19.17
N GLY A 601 -11.93 -41.49 20.36
CA GLY A 601 -11.49 -40.87 21.61
C GLY A 601 -12.20 -39.53 21.83
N PRO A 602 -11.45 -38.44 22.10
CA PRO A 602 -12.02 -37.10 22.29
C PRO A 602 -12.81 -36.56 21.09
N PHE A 603 -12.57 -37.08 19.88
CA PHE A 603 -13.18 -36.58 18.64
C PHE A 603 -14.45 -37.34 18.21
N LYS A 604 -14.89 -38.32 18.99
CA LYS A 604 -15.98 -39.24 18.61
C LYS A 604 -17.29 -38.56 18.23
N ASN A 605 -17.64 -37.49 18.93
CA ASN A 605 -18.90 -36.78 18.73
C ASN A 605 -18.72 -35.51 17.88
N TRP A 606 -17.53 -35.26 17.33
CA TRP A 606 -17.26 -34.02 16.59
C TRP A 606 -18.20 -33.86 15.39
N ASP A 607 -18.44 -34.92 14.62
CA ASP A 607 -19.27 -34.86 13.42
C ASP A 607 -20.74 -34.49 13.75
N GLU A 608 -21.23 -34.82 14.95
CA GLU A 608 -22.55 -34.41 15.45
C GLU A 608 -22.56 -32.97 15.99
N LEU A 609 -21.47 -32.55 16.64
CA LEU A 609 -21.33 -31.24 17.28
C LEU A 609 -20.88 -30.13 16.33
N LYS A 610 -20.32 -30.50 15.17
CA LYS A 610 -19.70 -29.59 14.20
C LYS A 610 -20.63 -28.44 13.80
N SER A 611 -21.87 -28.74 13.43
CA SER A 611 -22.82 -27.72 12.95
C SER A 611 -23.17 -26.70 14.04
N ASP A 612 -23.32 -27.14 15.29
CA ASP A 612 -23.63 -26.22 16.39
C ASP A 612 -22.40 -25.41 16.82
N PHE A 613 -21.21 -26.02 16.77
CA PHE A 613 -19.96 -25.31 16.98
C PHE A 613 -19.72 -24.24 15.90
N GLU A 614 -19.97 -24.56 14.63
CA GLU A 614 -19.87 -23.62 13.50
C GLU A 614 -20.82 -22.42 13.67
N LYS A 615 -22.06 -22.63 14.11
CA LYS A 615 -23.02 -21.52 14.35
C LYS A 615 -22.51 -20.53 15.39
N ILE A 616 -21.89 -21.04 16.47
CA ILE A 616 -21.46 -20.20 17.60
C ILE A 616 -20.10 -19.54 17.32
N HIS A 617 -19.16 -20.30 16.76
CA HIS A 617 -17.76 -19.90 16.66
C HIS A 617 -17.31 -19.53 15.23
N LYS A 618 -18.21 -19.67 14.24
CA LYS A 618 -17.91 -19.54 12.81
C LYS A 618 -16.89 -20.62 12.38
N GLU A 619 -16.55 -20.66 11.09
CA GLU A 619 -15.59 -21.61 10.51
C GLU A 619 -14.11 -21.26 10.86
N ASP A 620 -13.81 -20.99 12.14
CA ASP A 620 -12.44 -20.72 12.62
C ASP A 620 -11.82 -21.95 13.33
N PRO A 621 -11.01 -22.76 12.61
CA PRO A 621 -10.19 -23.83 13.18
C PRO A 621 -9.36 -23.48 14.41
N SER A 622 -8.90 -22.24 14.58
CA SER A 622 -8.05 -21.88 15.72
C SER A 622 -8.81 -21.96 17.04
N ILE A 623 -10.11 -21.61 17.05
CA ILE A 623 -10.95 -21.71 18.26
C ILE A 623 -11.14 -23.16 18.67
N PHE A 624 -11.36 -24.05 17.70
CA PHE A 624 -11.44 -25.49 17.95
C PHE A 624 -10.17 -26.00 18.61
N TRP A 625 -8.99 -25.73 18.04
CA TRP A 625 -7.72 -26.23 18.59
C TRP A 625 -7.35 -25.59 19.93
N GLU A 626 -7.66 -24.31 20.16
CA GLU A 626 -7.50 -23.70 21.49
C GLU A 626 -8.33 -24.43 22.56
N SER A 627 -9.57 -24.83 22.24
CA SER A 627 -10.42 -25.58 23.17
C SER A 627 -9.84 -26.96 23.53
N MET A 628 -9.11 -27.58 22.60
CA MET A 628 -8.52 -28.91 22.78
C MET A 628 -7.27 -28.92 23.67
N LYS A 629 -6.67 -27.76 23.96
CA LYS A 629 -5.49 -27.66 24.86
C LYS A 629 -5.80 -28.00 26.32
N ALA A 630 -7.07 -28.02 26.71
CA ALA A 630 -7.46 -28.43 28.06
C ALA A 630 -7.22 -29.93 28.31
N ASP A 631 -7.24 -30.76 27.26
CA ASP A 631 -6.97 -32.19 27.35
C ASP A 631 -5.47 -32.46 27.17
N ARG A 632 -4.81 -32.96 28.23
CA ARG A 632 -3.40 -33.30 28.23
C ARG A 632 -3.00 -34.26 27.10
N ALA A 633 -3.90 -35.15 26.67
CA ALA A 633 -3.61 -36.09 25.59
C ALA A 633 -3.60 -35.43 24.19
N LEU A 634 -4.16 -34.24 24.06
CA LEU A 634 -4.29 -33.52 22.78
C LEU A 634 -3.38 -32.30 22.65
N VAL A 635 -2.75 -31.86 23.75
CA VAL A 635 -1.95 -30.60 23.80
C VAL A 635 -0.96 -30.51 22.65
N GLU A 636 -0.14 -31.54 22.41
CA GLU A 636 0.88 -31.47 21.34
C GLU A 636 0.27 -31.34 19.94
N LEU A 637 -0.86 -32.02 19.68
CA LEU A 637 -1.57 -31.90 18.40
C LEU A 637 -2.21 -30.53 18.25
N ALA A 638 -2.85 -30.03 19.31
CA ALA A 638 -3.51 -28.74 19.31
C ALA A 638 -2.51 -27.58 19.15
N GLU A 639 -1.39 -27.60 19.87
CA GLU A 639 -0.33 -26.59 19.73
C GLU A 639 0.26 -26.60 18.32
N PHE A 640 0.51 -27.78 17.75
CA PHE A 640 1.01 -27.89 16.38
C PHE A 640 -0.01 -27.39 15.34
N ALA A 641 -1.29 -27.72 15.51
CA ALA A 641 -2.35 -27.24 14.64
C ALA A 641 -2.48 -25.72 14.68
N LEU A 642 -2.36 -25.11 15.87
CA LEU A 642 -2.35 -23.65 16.03
C LEU A 642 -1.12 -23.01 15.37
N ILE A 643 0.07 -23.60 15.54
CA ILE A 643 1.27 -23.15 14.83
C ILE A 643 1.02 -23.12 13.33
N ILE A 644 0.47 -24.19 12.75
CA ILE A 644 0.19 -24.27 11.30
C ILE A 644 -0.91 -23.30 10.88
N ALA A 645 -1.99 -23.20 11.64
CA ALA A 645 -3.14 -22.35 11.32
C ALA A 645 -2.79 -20.86 11.37
N GLU A 646 -1.87 -20.45 12.24
CA GLU A 646 -1.42 -19.06 12.38
C GLU A 646 -0.33 -18.65 11.36
N ASN A 647 0.16 -19.59 10.54
CA ASN A 647 1.24 -19.35 9.58
C ASN A 647 0.72 -18.89 8.22
N LEU A 648 0.43 -17.60 8.04
CA LEU A 648 0.52 -16.85 6.77
C LEU A 648 -0.01 -15.42 6.97
N ARG A 649 0.37 -14.51 6.08
CA ARG A 649 0.39 -13.07 6.35
C ARG A 649 -0.65 -12.22 5.64
N ALA A 650 -1.00 -11.17 6.39
CA ALA A 650 -1.56 -9.88 6.04
C ALA A 650 -0.64 -8.93 5.23
N HIS A 651 -1.22 -8.17 4.29
CA HIS A 651 -1.21 -6.69 4.26
C HIS A 651 -2.07 -6.08 3.11
N GLN A 652 -3.09 -5.27 3.44
CA GLN A 652 -3.33 -3.85 3.03
C GLN A 652 -4.72 -3.32 3.48
N LYS A 653 -4.83 -2.66 4.65
CA LYS A 653 -5.66 -1.45 4.93
C LYS A 653 -5.69 -1.07 6.42
N HIS A 654 -4.58 -0.53 6.93
CA HIS A 654 -4.56 0.36 8.08
C HIS A 654 -3.13 0.92 8.13
N ASP A 655 -2.84 2.09 7.59
CA ASP A 655 -3.01 3.29 8.38
C ASP A 655 -3.29 4.53 7.53
N GLY A 656 -4.44 5.10 7.83
CA GLY A 656 -4.86 6.44 7.50
C GLY A 656 -6.00 6.79 8.44
N LEU A 657 -5.66 6.95 9.74
CA LEU A 657 -6.53 7.48 10.81
C LEU A 657 -7.85 6.71 11.03
N ARG A 658 -7.86 5.72 11.94
CA ARG A 658 -9.08 5.42 12.73
C ARG A 658 -9.08 6.32 13.95
N ASP A 659 -9.81 7.44 13.86
CA ASP A 659 -10.50 7.93 15.04
C ASP A 659 -11.63 6.93 15.33
N GLU A 660 -11.57 6.27 16.48
CA GLU A 660 -12.73 5.55 17.02
C GLU A 660 -13.85 6.55 17.30
N ARG A 661 -14.79 6.69 16.37
CA ARG A 661 -16.02 7.45 16.61
C ARG A 661 -17.13 6.50 17.02
N GLN A 662 -17.55 6.63 18.27
CA GLN A 662 -18.79 6.04 18.77
C GLN A 662 -19.98 6.42 17.89
N ALA A 663 -20.93 5.50 17.76
CA ALA A 663 -22.15 5.65 16.98
C ALA A 663 -22.92 6.90 17.38
N ARG A 664 -23.23 7.78 16.40
CA ARG A 664 -24.26 8.81 16.58
C ARG A 664 -25.29 8.71 15.46
N LYS A 665 -26.53 8.59 15.91
CA LYS A 665 -27.78 8.68 15.16
C LYS A 665 -27.91 10.03 14.44
N ASN A 666 -28.63 9.97 13.31
CA ASN A 666 -29.41 11.02 12.64
C ASN A 666 -28.82 11.65 11.37
N HIS A 667 -29.57 11.39 10.30
CA HIS A 667 -29.45 11.80 8.91
C HIS A 667 -29.65 13.30 8.70
N ALA A 668 -29.00 13.81 7.65
CA ALA A 668 -29.52 14.88 6.79
C ALA A 668 -28.80 14.76 5.43
N ASP A 669 -29.53 14.35 4.39
CA ASP A 669 -29.02 13.96 3.06
C ASP A 669 -28.35 15.11 2.27
N ASP A 670 -28.61 16.34 2.66
CA ASP A 670 -27.99 17.56 2.16
C ASP A 670 -26.54 17.78 2.63
N ARG A 671 -26.08 17.03 3.66
CA ARG A 671 -24.67 17.00 4.10
C ARG A 671 -23.84 15.86 3.51
N ILE A 672 -24.46 14.83 2.94
CA ILE A 672 -23.77 13.74 2.22
C ILE A 672 -23.07 14.28 0.96
N GLY A 673 -23.71 15.23 0.26
CA GLY A 673 -23.11 15.90 -0.90
C GLY A 673 -21.87 16.77 -0.58
N GLN A 674 -21.73 17.25 0.67
CA GLN A 674 -20.55 18.01 1.10
C GLN A 674 -19.46 17.12 1.72
N LEU A 675 -19.83 15.97 2.32
CA LEU A 675 -18.89 14.97 2.85
C LEU A 675 -18.31 14.03 1.78
N LEU A 676 -18.93 13.95 0.60
CA LEU A 676 -18.37 13.30 -0.59
C LEU A 676 -17.42 14.19 -1.40
N GLN A 677 -16.93 15.31 -0.85
CA GLN A 677 -15.70 15.94 -1.33
C GLN A 677 -14.47 15.12 -0.89
N VAL A 678 -14.46 13.85 -1.27
CA VAL A 678 -13.24 13.09 -1.48
C VAL A 678 -12.44 13.85 -2.55
N PRO A 679 -11.12 14.07 -2.40
CA PRO A 679 -10.30 14.64 -3.45
C PRO A 679 -10.59 13.90 -4.75
N ARG A 680 -10.97 14.63 -5.80
CA ARG A 680 -11.28 14.01 -7.08
C ARG A 680 -10.00 13.33 -7.56
N TYR A 681 -10.08 12.11 -8.07
CA TYR A 681 -8.96 11.43 -8.76
C TYR A 681 -8.40 12.25 -9.95
N ALA A 682 -9.03 13.37 -10.33
CA ALA A 682 -8.50 14.35 -11.26
C ALA A 682 -7.36 15.22 -10.67
N ASP A 683 -7.23 15.33 -9.35
CA ASP A 683 -6.24 16.18 -8.69
C ASP A 683 -4.87 15.50 -8.49
N ILE A 684 -4.73 14.23 -8.89
CA ILE A 684 -3.43 13.51 -9.00
C ILE A 684 -2.85 13.65 -10.43
N SER A 685 -3.51 14.40 -11.31
CA SER A 685 -3.11 14.56 -12.71
C SER A 685 -2.10 15.71 -12.96
N GLN A 686 -1.55 16.36 -11.92
CA GLN A 686 -0.62 17.47 -12.10
C GLN A 686 0.71 17.35 -11.33
N ASP A 687 1.18 16.12 -11.07
CA ASP A 687 2.62 15.94 -10.84
C ASP A 687 3.31 15.78 -12.19
N ASN A 688 3.69 16.94 -12.74
CA ASN A 688 4.61 17.05 -13.85
C ASN A 688 6.04 16.79 -13.32
N ASP A 689 6.27 15.60 -12.76
CA ASP A 689 7.55 15.21 -12.19
C ASP A 689 8.34 14.44 -13.24
N GLN A 690 9.08 15.19 -14.05
CA GLN A 690 10.06 14.67 -15.01
C GLN A 690 11.30 14.13 -14.28
N THR A 691 11.16 13.14 -13.40
CA THR A 691 12.31 12.36 -12.93
C THR A 691 11.89 10.95 -12.51
N THR A 692 12.00 10.00 -13.44
CA THR A 692 12.05 8.53 -13.23
C THR A 692 10.83 7.77 -12.68
N ASN A 693 9.66 8.38 -12.51
CA ASN A 693 8.41 7.63 -12.23
C ASN A 693 7.61 7.40 -13.53
N GLN A 694 7.67 6.20 -14.10
CA GLN A 694 6.61 5.80 -15.03
C GLN A 694 5.30 5.71 -14.23
N PRO A 695 4.17 6.28 -14.72
CA PRO A 695 2.91 6.16 -14.00
C PRO A 695 2.54 4.69 -13.87
N ALA A 696 2.31 4.20 -12.64
CA ALA A 696 1.86 2.83 -12.36
C ALA A 696 0.49 2.50 -12.99
N LEU A 697 -0.18 3.50 -13.58
CA LEU A 697 -1.43 3.34 -14.30
C LEU A 697 -1.23 2.84 -15.72
N VAL A 698 -2.03 1.84 -16.07
CA VAL A 698 -2.03 1.15 -17.36
C VAL A 698 -3.10 1.77 -18.25
N THR A 699 -2.69 2.79 -18.98
CA THR A 699 -3.61 3.70 -19.68
C THR A 699 -3.70 3.44 -21.19
N ASN A 700 -2.97 2.46 -21.72
CA ASN A 700 -2.94 2.12 -23.15
C ASN A 700 -2.29 0.76 -23.40
N ARG A 701 -2.39 0.28 -24.65
CA ARG A 701 -1.87 -0.99 -25.15
C ARG A 701 -0.40 -1.16 -24.94
N ARG A 702 0.36 -0.09 -25.17
CA ARG A 702 1.82 -0.14 -25.09
C ARG A 702 2.26 -0.43 -23.67
N LYS A 703 1.63 0.24 -22.69
CA LYS A 703 1.85 -0.03 -21.26
C LYS A 703 1.36 -1.41 -20.87
N TRP A 704 0.17 -1.81 -21.31
CA TRP A 704 -0.36 -3.16 -21.10
C TRP A 704 0.60 -4.24 -21.62
N ARG A 705 1.06 -4.15 -22.87
CA ARG A 705 2.02 -5.10 -23.45
C ARG A 705 3.34 -5.09 -22.70
N ALA A 706 3.87 -3.92 -22.32
CA ALA A 706 5.10 -3.85 -21.54
C ALA A 706 4.96 -4.53 -20.15
N GLU A 707 3.79 -4.39 -19.53
CA GLU A 707 3.45 -5.03 -18.25
C GLU A 707 3.24 -6.54 -18.41
N VAL A 708 2.45 -6.99 -19.39
CA VAL A 708 2.24 -8.41 -19.66
C VAL A 708 3.56 -9.09 -20.02
N GLU A 709 4.42 -8.46 -20.82
CA GLU A 709 5.77 -8.98 -21.09
C GLU A 709 6.65 -9.01 -19.84
N GLN A 710 6.44 -8.10 -18.88
CA GLN A 710 7.09 -8.22 -17.57
C GLN A 710 6.56 -9.44 -16.81
N TRP A 711 5.24 -9.62 -16.74
CA TRP A 711 4.62 -10.76 -16.06
C TRP A 711 5.01 -12.10 -16.69
N LYS A 712 5.03 -12.18 -18.01
CA LYS A 712 5.50 -13.34 -18.76
C LYS A 712 6.96 -13.64 -18.46
N ARG A 713 7.83 -12.61 -18.42
CA ARG A 713 9.25 -12.79 -18.05
C ARG A 713 9.41 -13.25 -16.61
N ASP A 714 8.60 -12.74 -15.69
CA ASP A 714 8.64 -13.18 -14.29
C ASP A 714 8.10 -14.62 -14.14
N ALA A 715 7.14 -15.02 -14.98
CA ALA A 715 6.70 -16.41 -15.13
C ALA A 715 7.72 -17.30 -15.89
N GLU A 716 8.53 -16.74 -16.79
CA GLU A 716 9.58 -17.46 -17.55
C GLU A 716 10.80 -17.75 -16.71
N LYS A 717 11.25 -16.78 -15.91
CA LYS A 717 12.29 -17.04 -14.90
C LYS A 717 11.87 -18.18 -13.98
N TYR A 718 10.58 -18.26 -13.66
CA TYR A 718 10.04 -19.42 -12.95
C TYR A 718 10.15 -20.71 -13.78
N ASP A 719 9.75 -20.71 -15.05
CA ASP A 719 9.81 -21.87 -15.94
C ASP A 719 11.26 -22.39 -16.18
N GLU A 720 12.24 -21.49 -16.39
CA GLU A 720 13.63 -21.82 -16.71
C GLU A 720 14.40 -22.45 -15.54
N GLU A 721 14.03 -22.09 -14.30
CA GLU A 721 14.68 -22.58 -13.09
C GLU A 721 14.18 -23.97 -12.64
N PHE A 722 12.97 -24.39 -13.05
CA PHE A 722 12.38 -25.71 -12.72
C PHE A 722 12.55 -26.76 -13.84
N GLY A 723 13.16 -26.39 -14.98
CA GLY A 723 13.32 -27.29 -16.13
C GLY A 723 12.01 -27.58 -16.89
N SER A 724 12.13 -28.21 -18.06
CA SER A 724 11.02 -28.43 -19.00
C SER A 724 10.12 -29.64 -18.67
N ASP A 725 10.54 -30.48 -17.73
CA ASP A 725 9.85 -31.72 -17.35
C ASP A 725 9.03 -31.55 -16.06
N PRO A 726 7.69 -31.54 -16.14
CA PRO A 726 6.82 -31.49 -14.96
C PRO A 726 6.89 -32.75 -14.08
N ASN A 727 7.58 -33.80 -14.53
CA ASN A 727 7.84 -35.04 -13.79
C ASN A 727 9.33 -35.24 -13.44
N ALA A 728 10.21 -34.29 -13.75
CA ALA A 728 11.58 -34.38 -13.26
C ALA A 728 11.54 -34.28 -11.74
N ASP A 729 12.22 -35.21 -11.07
CA ASP A 729 12.43 -35.13 -9.63
C ASP A 729 12.95 -33.72 -9.31
N LEU A 730 12.13 -32.95 -8.60
CA LEU A 730 12.59 -31.72 -7.97
C LEU A 730 13.85 -32.08 -7.19
N PRO A 731 14.90 -31.25 -7.17
CA PRO A 731 15.94 -31.39 -6.17
C PRO A 731 15.30 -31.10 -4.81
N LEU A 732 14.67 -32.13 -4.24
CA LEU A 732 14.41 -32.22 -2.82
C LEU A 732 15.78 -32.12 -2.13
N PRO A 733 15.88 -31.49 -0.96
CA PRO A 733 17.09 -31.56 -0.15
C PRO A 733 17.49 -33.04 -0.01
N GLU A 734 18.68 -33.40 -0.49
CA GLU A 734 19.27 -34.74 -0.40
C GLU A 734 19.56 -35.10 1.07
N THR A 735 18.51 -35.29 1.86
CA THR A 735 18.55 -35.89 3.20
C THR A 735 17.29 -36.70 3.41
N GLN A 736 17.01 -37.63 2.50
CA GLN A 736 15.95 -38.62 2.69
C GLN A 736 16.49 -40.01 2.37
N GLY A 737 16.94 -40.70 3.42
CA GLY A 737 17.13 -42.14 3.38
C GLY A 737 15.77 -42.83 3.17
N THR A 738 15.66 -43.55 2.05
CA THR A 738 14.76 -44.69 1.76
C THR A 738 13.38 -44.78 2.43
N SER A 739 12.35 -44.77 1.57
CA SER A 739 11.04 -45.47 1.65
C SER A 739 9.82 -44.74 2.25
N ARG A 740 8.96 -44.25 1.31
CA ARG A 740 7.50 -43.97 1.38
C ARG A 740 7.05 -42.62 1.94
N GLN A 741 7.31 -41.52 1.23
CA GLN A 741 6.54 -40.29 1.43
C GLN A 741 5.33 -40.24 0.50
N TRP A 742 4.15 -39.96 1.06
CA TRP A 742 2.88 -39.80 0.34
C TRP A 742 2.85 -38.54 -0.53
N LEU A 743 3.68 -37.55 -0.18
CA LEU A 743 3.98 -36.33 -0.93
C LEU A 743 5.37 -36.43 -1.57
N PRO A 744 5.66 -35.69 -2.65
CA PRO A 744 4.83 -34.68 -3.30
C PRO A 744 3.64 -35.26 -4.09
N ARG A 745 2.52 -34.51 -4.17
CA ARG A 745 1.30 -34.88 -4.92
C ARG A 745 0.85 -33.70 -5.79
N SER A 746 0.37 -33.98 -7.00
CA SER A 746 -0.20 -32.97 -7.88
C SER A 746 -1.59 -32.51 -7.41
N LEU A 747 -2.00 -31.30 -7.77
CA LEU A 747 -3.38 -30.82 -7.57
C LEU A 747 -4.38 -31.75 -8.28
N ALA A 748 -3.99 -32.29 -9.44
CA ALA A 748 -4.73 -33.32 -10.16
C ALA A 748 -4.95 -34.58 -9.32
N LEU A 749 -3.96 -35.08 -8.59
CA LEU A 749 -4.15 -36.25 -7.73
C LEU A 749 -4.96 -35.90 -6.48
N LEU A 750 -4.71 -34.72 -5.89
CA LEU A 750 -5.37 -34.29 -4.66
C LEU A 750 -6.86 -33.95 -4.87
N PHE A 751 -7.25 -33.38 -6.02
CA PHE A 751 -8.59 -32.84 -6.28
C PHE A 751 -9.19 -33.26 -7.64
N GLY A 752 -8.52 -34.17 -8.35
CA GLY A 752 -8.84 -34.63 -9.71
C GLY A 752 -10.25 -35.15 -9.92
N GLY A 753 -10.69 -36.06 -9.06
CA GLY A 753 -11.79 -36.96 -9.40
C GLY A 753 -11.46 -37.82 -10.63
N ALA A 754 -12.20 -38.91 -10.81
CA ALA A 754 -12.03 -39.78 -11.99
C ALA A 754 -12.32 -39.01 -13.28
N GLU A 755 -11.53 -39.23 -14.33
CA GLU A 755 -11.86 -38.72 -15.66
C GLU A 755 -13.27 -39.16 -16.06
N PRO A 756 -14.09 -38.28 -16.68
CA PRO A 756 -15.36 -38.71 -17.23
C PRO A 756 -15.09 -39.78 -18.28
N VAL A 757 -15.50 -41.01 -17.98
CA VAL A 757 -15.44 -42.16 -18.88
C VAL A 757 -16.02 -41.72 -20.22
N THR A 758 -15.18 -41.71 -21.25
CA THR A 758 -15.58 -41.56 -22.64
C THR A 758 -16.48 -42.75 -22.98
N VAL A 759 -17.79 -42.53 -22.92
CA VAL A 759 -18.76 -43.49 -23.45
C VAL A 759 -18.54 -43.52 -24.97
N VAL A 760 -17.89 -44.59 -25.42
CA VAL A 760 -17.74 -44.95 -26.83
C VAL A 760 -19.14 -45.01 -27.44
N GLU A 761 -19.30 -44.29 -28.55
CA GLU A 761 -20.53 -44.24 -29.35
C GLU A 761 -20.92 -45.65 -29.83
N GLU A 762 -22.07 -46.14 -29.39
CA GLU A 762 -22.87 -47.08 -30.16
C GLU A 762 -24.10 -46.36 -30.71
N SER A 763 -24.12 -46.29 -32.03
CA SER A 763 -25.17 -45.74 -32.88
C SER A 763 -26.48 -46.52 -32.77
N ALA A 764 -27.61 -45.84 -32.51
CA ALA A 764 -28.75 -45.73 -33.43
C ALA A 764 -30.01 -45.14 -32.76
N ASP A 765 -30.63 -44.23 -33.52
CA ASP A 765 -32.07 -43.98 -33.65
C ASP A 765 -32.79 -42.97 -32.71
N ASN A 766 -33.01 -41.79 -33.30
CA ASN A 766 -34.16 -40.89 -33.21
C ASN A 766 -34.84 -40.58 -31.87
N GLY A 767 -34.67 -39.31 -31.47
CA GLY A 767 -35.83 -38.47 -31.12
C GLY A 767 -36.00 -38.13 -29.65
N ARG A 768 -35.09 -37.33 -29.09
CA ARG A 768 -35.38 -36.28 -28.08
C ARG A 768 -34.09 -35.54 -27.75
N GLN A 769 -34.05 -34.24 -28.09
CA GLN A 769 -33.05 -33.33 -27.54
C GLN A 769 -33.08 -33.42 -26.01
N PRO A 770 -31.94 -33.65 -25.33
CA PRO A 770 -31.87 -33.41 -23.89
C PRO A 770 -32.10 -31.92 -23.66
N ARG A 771 -33.23 -31.61 -23.03
CA ARG A 771 -33.52 -30.27 -22.51
C ARG A 771 -32.33 -29.81 -21.67
N ARG A 772 -31.85 -28.58 -21.94
CA ARG A 772 -31.01 -27.77 -21.04
C ARG A 772 -31.33 -28.13 -19.59
N ALA A 773 -30.36 -28.71 -18.88
CA ALA A 773 -30.39 -28.70 -17.42
C ALA A 773 -30.39 -27.22 -17.02
N ARG A 774 -31.51 -26.80 -16.45
CA ARG A 774 -31.72 -25.46 -15.91
C ARG A 774 -30.66 -25.27 -14.83
N ARG A 775 -29.83 -24.23 -14.98
CA ARG A 775 -28.99 -23.66 -13.91
C ARG A 775 -29.76 -23.73 -12.58
N SER A 776 -29.19 -24.33 -11.55
CA SER A 776 -29.47 -23.88 -10.19
C SER A 776 -28.81 -22.51 -10.06
N VAL A 777 -29.53 -21.50 -10.55
CA VAL A 777 -29.25 -20.10 -10.25
C VAL A 777 -29.48 -19.96 -8.76
N PHE A 778 -28.42 -19.84 -7.96
CA PHE A 778 -28.55 -19.08 -6.74
C PHE A 778 -28.96 -17.69 -7.18
N THR A 779 -30.19 -17.29 -6.83
CA THR A 779 -30.66 -15.95 -7.14
C THR A 779 -29.84 -14.98 -6.29
N GLU A 780 -29.38 -13.90 -6.91
CA GLU A 780 -28.70 -12.79 -6.24
C GLU A 780 -29.52 -12.31 -5.02
N GLU A 781 -30.84 -12.46 -5.07
CA GLU A 781 -31.81 -12.20 -4.00
C GLU A 781 -31.70 -13.18 -2.81
N GLN A 782 -31.27 -14.43 -3.00
CA GLN A 782 -31.09 -15.42 -1.91
C GLN A 782 -29.77 -15.20 -1.17
N LEU A 783 -28.70 -14.83 -1.88
CA LEU A 783 -27.42 -14.41 -1.29
C LEU A 783 -27.56 -13.06 -0.58
N LEU A 784 -28.36 -12.14 -1.14
CA LEU A 784 -28.66 -10.85 -0.51
C LEU A 784 -29.60 -11.00 0.70
N MET A 785 -30.57 -11.93 0.67
CA MET A 785 -31.44 -12.24 1.80
C MET A 785 -30.71 -12.97 2.93
N GLU A 786 -29.70 -13.79 2.62
CA GLU A 786 -28.86 -14.45 3.63
C GLU A 786 -27.85 -13.46 4.27
N LEU A 787 -27.37 -12.48 3.49
CA LEU A 787 -26.56 -11.36 3.99
C LEU A 787 -27.40 -10.33 4.79
N LEU A 788 -28.65 -10.08 4.39
CA LEU A 788 -29.59 -9.22 5.14
C LEU A 788 -30.12 -9.92 6.40
N ALA A 789 -30.31 -11.25 6.37
CA ALA A 789 -30.66 -12.03 7.56
C ALA A 789 -29.51 -12.03 8.61
N GLN A 790 -28.25 -11.97 8.17
CA GLN A 790 -27.10 -11.81 9.06
C GLN A 790 -26.89 -10.37 9.59
N GLU A 791 -27.56 -9.37 9.02
CA GLU A 791 -27.60 -8.00 9.58
C GLU A 791 -28.82 -7.76 10.50
N GLN A 792 -29.78 -8.69 10.57
CA GLN A 792 -30.96 -8.60 11.45
C GLN A 792 -30.89 -9.47 12.72
N GLU A 793 -29.86 -10.29 12.90
CA GLU A 793 -29.68 -11.11 14.12
C GLU A 793 -28.88 -10.41 15.25
N ASP A 794 -28.94 -9.08 15.31
CA ASP A 794 -28.55 -8.27 16.48
C ASP A 794 -29.77 -7.53 17.09
N GLU A 795 -30.98 -8.09 16.98
CA GLU A 795 -32.11 -7.72 17.84
C GLU A 795 -32.26 -8.73 19.00
N ILE A 796 -31.93 -8.24 20.20
CA ILE A 796 -32.27 -8.85 21.49
C ILE A 796 -33.79 -9.07 21.53
N ALA A 797 -34.23 -10.26 21.93
CA ALA A 797 -35.64 -10.54 22.18
C ALA A 797 -36.16 -9.68 23.35
N ASP A 798 -37.16 -8.84 23.09
CA ASP A 798 -37.97 -8.20 24.12
C ASP A 798 -39.13 -9.14 24.49
N ASP A 799 -38.94 -9.87 25.60
CA ASP A 799 -39.97 -10.69 26.23
C ASP A 799 -41.03 -9.77 26.86
N GLY A 800 -42.26 -9.93 26.38
CA GLY A 800 -43.36 -9.04 26.73
C GLY A 800 -43.84 -9.07 28.18
N ALA A 801 -44.66 -8.05 28.44
CA ALA A 801 -45.65 -7.85 29.50
C ALA A 801 -45.15 -7.34 30.86
N LEU A 802 -45.55 -6.11 31.20
CA LEU A 802 -46.45 -5.78 32.33
C LEU A 802 -46.71 -4.26 32.40
N GLU A 803 -48.00 -3.90 32.43
CA GLU A 803 -48.61 -2.75 33.17
C GLU A 803 -48.11 -1.32 32.82
N GLY A 804 -48.92 -0.35 32.40
CA GLY A 804 -50.27 0.03 32.82
C GLY A 804 -50.27 1.55 33.10
N SER A 805 -51.33 2.25 32.69
CA SER A 805 -51.62 3.70 32.88
C SER A 805 -50.71 4.69 32.12
N GLY A 806 -51.19 5.74 31.47
CA GLY A 806 -52.52 6.33 31.34
C GLY A 806 -52.34 7.66 30.61
N ASP A 807 -53.41 8.12 29.95
CA ASP A 807 -53.74 9.53 29.66
C ASP A 807 -52.77 10.31 28.73
N GLU A 808 -53.16 11.19 27.83
CA GLU A 808 -54.40 11.76 27.31
C GLU A 808 -53.97 12.66 26.13
N TYR A 809 -54.94 13.07 25.30
CA TYR A 809 -54.93 14.18 24.32
C TYR A 809 -54.19 13.99 22.98
N SER A 810 -54.69 14.45 21.84
CA SER A 810 -56.02 14.71 21.28
C SER A 810 -55.75 15.25 19.87
N GLU A 811 -56.45 14.70 18.88
CA GLU A 811 -57.01 15.39 17.69
C GLU A 811 -56.21 16.57 17.09
N ASN A 812 -55.54 16.33 15.96
CA ASN A 812 -56.04 16.70 14.62
C ASN A 812 -55.10 16.24 13.51
#